data_AF-A0AAE0CGT7-F1
#
_entry.id   AF-A0AAE0CGT7-F1
#
_cell.length_a   1.000
_cell.length_b   1.000
_cell.length_c   1.000
_cell.angle_alpha   90.00
_cell.angle_beta   90.00
_cell.angle_gamma   90.00
#
_symmetry.space_group_name_H-M   'P 1'
#
loop_
_entity.id
_entity.type
_entity.pdbx_description
1 polymer ?
#
loop_
_entity_poly.entity_id
_entity_poly.type
_entity_poly.pdbx_seq_one_letter_code
_entity_poly.pdbx_strand_id
1 'polypeptide(L)'
;MHSEIFNENGVHTYYKELLQDGKWDYEARDVFPERFLQEMFEGYRKLPGRFKTPSQCKAVGFKSFPNHYLENGEPSALLQDIYSKFMSDPSMKKIVLMRENVIAVHVSAIRSYTTGMYMTSNYDHIPVTVDVARLQQFVDATRDTYQAYRERLQEQRACFIRYEDLVADRGGTMVKILRYLGVNYDVIPEALEECIPQSSSNTNGLVQAIQNYSEVEFAYRHTALAVFLPRDPTPSFGGIELNDHTRDVGVEAATFCSEKRFPRAGAGRFTERWSLLIPVCQGHSSRAACLERLREFHRSLLKTTTIQDRQRMTLVFGVDKGDPLYDCDYQGQVLRDIFVDLNVVVKVLVGLKGKICHIWRELAKCAFEHHNADYTVLLGDDIVLQSVDWTTRVEESFGTIADECRLPFGAACVAFNDTSFIGFPTFPVIHKWHFETFGDILPSQLQNQGGDPFLFELYKRFGAARFELDARLENSLGGQFPSARYRKDRVRFENDILTQWLSRLHKALLPSCPKRVPCLDVVVPTFRCDLAQLRRITALRASVPVAVSFWIIQDNPDSPLRQQIKNMQQVSQNYQVNVREHATNRGASAARNYGLGHSYADWVVLIDDDVVPTPHLLDAYLGAIARFPSASVLVGTTHLPAPMNLLTSAIVASDIPGAYTIAERRANPPWGVTANLCVRGRTSRLRFQLQYPKTGGGEDLDFCIRARRHGPIKAVPGARADHPWWSNGEVGAIRHILGWAEGESLCVGSSLLREHVFWTLPNGVELCLVLFALMFVAVPGGVYSMQSAVCMQVIILLMETLWHGNRLRHRVKGVMKATFLMQGCVIVCGAWLIMMQESARFIAHLRQGAWSNLCWRFDWHCGQAPRWVAKSKCAHACRFFTYLVLCMCTLL
;
A
#
# COMPACT_ATOMS: atom_id res chain seq x y z
N MET A 1 29.57 22.65 -26.72
CA MET A 1 28.74 21.88 -25.76
C MET A 1 27.43 22.58 -25.43
N HIS A 2 27.36 23.92 -25.35
CA HIS A 2 26.07 24.62 -25.20
C HIS A 2 25.39 24.84 -26.57
N SER A 3 25.08 23.73 -27.24
CA SER A 3 24.37 23.70 -28.53
C SER A 3 23.31 22.61 -28.46
N GLU A 4 22.08 23.03 -28.22
CA GLU A 4 20.91 22.18 -28.11
C GLU A 4 20.14 22.25 -29.43
N ILE A 5 20.28 21.19 -30.23
CA ILE A 5 19.89 21.16 -31.64
C ILE A 5 18.76 20.16 -31.94
N PHE A 6 18.21 19.52 -30.92
CA PHE A 6 17.14 18.53 -31.02
C PHE A 6 15.88 18.97 -30.25
N ASN A 7 15.75 20.26 -29.95
CA ASN A 7 14.55 20.82 -29.33
C ASN A 7 13.57 21.24 -30.45
N GLU A 8 12.32 20.79 -30.33
CA GLU A 8 11.24 21.09 -31.28
C GLU A 8 10.83 22.57 -31.27
N ASN A 9 11.20 23.33 -30.23
CA ASN A 9 10.87 24.75 -30.09
C ASN A 9 11.97 25.69 -30.66
N GLY A 10 13.08 25.14 -31.17
CA GLY A 10 14.14 25.91 -31.84
C GLY A 10 15.57 25.47 -31.54
N VAL A 11 16.53 26.13 -32.18
CA VAL A 11 17.97 25.90 -31.96
C VAL A 11 18.46 26.81 -30.84
N HIS A 12 18.87 26.23 -29.70
CA HIS A 12 19.43 27.00 -28.59
C HIS A 12 20.96 26.87 -28.56
N THR A 13 21.65 28.00 -28.75
CA THR A 13 23.10 28.07 -28.59
C THR A 13 23.54 29.37 -27.91
N TYR A 14 24.62 29.30 -27.14
CA TYR A 14 25.21 30.46 -26.45
C TYR A 14 25.77 31.52 -27.43
N TYR A 15 26.03 31.13 -28.67
CA TYR A 15 26.62 31.98 -29.71
C TYR A 15 25.63 32.27 -30.84
N LYS A 16 24.39 32.66 -30.50
CA LYS A 16 23.31 32.89 -31.47
C LYS A 16 23.68 33.93 -32.54
N GLU A 17 24.54 34.89 -32.19
CA GLU A 17 25.06 35.96 -33.06
C GLU A 17 26.06 35.47 -34.12
N LEU A 18 26.67 34.29 -33.95
CA LEU A 18 27.64 33.72 -34.91
C LEU A 18 26.99 32.83 -35.97
N LEU A 19 25.75 32.44 -35.76
CA LEU A 19 24.89 31.79 -36.75
C LEU A 19 24.30 32.90 -37.63
N GLN A 20 24.71 32.98 -38.89
CA GLN A 20 24.41 34.12 -39.77
C GLN A 20 22.90 34.45 -39.79
N ASP A 21 22.59 35.75 -39.69
CA ASP A 21 21.23 36.32 -39.63
C ASP A 21 20.32 35.86 -38.48
N GLY A 22 20.74 34.98 -37.56
CA GLY A 22 19.90 34.50 -36.46
C GLY A 22 18.66 33.71 -36.90
N LYS A 23 18.63 33.23 -38.17
CA LYS A 23 17.50 32.57 -38.85
C LYS A 23 17.48 31.03 -38.74
N TRP A 24 18.34 30.43 -37.93
CA TRP A 24 18.35 28.98 -37.72
C TRP A 24 17.29 28.59 -36.67
N ASP A 25 16.10 28.24 -37.15
CA ASP A 25 15.10 27.48 -36.40
C ASP A 25 15.26 25.96 -36.66
N TYR A 26 14.32 25.15 -36.16
CA TYR A 26 14.37 23.70 -36.34
C TYR A 26 14.08 23.26 -37.79
N GLU A 27 13.26 24.01 -38.54
CA GLU A 27 12.90 23.70 -39.92
C GLU A 27 14.08 23.97 -40.86
N ALA A 28 14.69 25.16 -40.75
CA ALA A 28 15.87 25.52 -41.52
C ALA A 28 17.03 24.54 -41.27
N ARG A 29 17.24 24.14 -40.00
CA ARG A 29 18.22 23.11 -39.59
C ARG A 29 18.00 21.80 -40.33
N ASP A 30 16.76 21.30 -40.36
CA ASP A 30 16.45 19.98 -40.93
C ASP A 30 16.43 19.96 -42.46
N VAL A 31 16.14 21.11 -43.10
CA VAL A 31 16.30 21.27 -44.55
C VAL A 31 17.78 21.39 -44.96
N PHE A 32 18.64 21.97 -44.13
CA PHE A 32 20.05 22.23 -44.46
C PHE A 32 21.06 21.76 -43.39
N PRO A 33 21.06 20.46 -42.99
CA PRO A 33 21.82 19.99 -41.83
C PRO A 33 23.33 20.07 -41.99
N GLU A 34 23.87 19.79 -43.20
CA GLU A 34 25.31 19.88 -43.47
C GLU A 34 25.80 21.33 -43.37
N ARG A 35 25.04 22.26 -43.97
CA ARG A 35 25.32 23.70 -43.91
C ARG A 35 25.25 24.21 -42.46
N PHE A 36 24.24 23.80 -41.70
CA PHE A 36 24.12 24.13 -40.29
C PHE A 36 25.35 23.68 -39.48
N LEU A 37 25.78 22.43 -39.67
CA LEU A 37 26.97 21.89 -39.01
C LEU A 37 28.26 22.61 -39.43
N GLN A 38 28.40 22.96 -40.72
CA GLN A 38 29.53 23.73 -41.23
C GLN A 38 29.56 25.15 -40.65
N GLU A 39 28.45 25.88 -40.69
CA GLU A 39 28.33 27.24 -40.13
C GLU A 39 28.60 27.24 -38.62
N MET A 40 28.09 26.25 -37.88
CA MET A 40 28.43 26.05 -36.47
C MET A 40 29.94 25.85 -36.28
N PHE A 41 30.54 24.91 -37.02
CA PHE A 41 31.97 24.57 -36.89
C PHE A 41 32.89 25.74 -37.26
N GLU A 42 32.56 26.50 -38.29
CA GLU A 42 33.28 27.71 -38.71
C GLU A 42 33.04 28.91 -37.79
N GLY A 43 31.81 29.11 -37.31
CA GLY A 43 31.47 30.18 -36.37
C GLY A 43 32.29 30.07 -35.08
N TYR A 44 32.43 28.85 -34.53
CA TYR A 44 33.32 28.58 -33.40
C TYR A 44 34.80 28.90 -33.66
N ARG A 45 35.28 28.82 -34.92
CA ARG A 45 36.65 29.22 -35.28
C ARG A 45 36.82 30.74 -35.37
N LYS A 46 35.75 31.49 -35.61
CA LYS A 46 35.77 32.95 -35.82
C LYS A 46 35.64 33.76 -34.51
N LEU A 47 35.47 33.10 -33.36
CA LEU A 47 35.39 33.73 -32.03
C LEU A 47 36.64 34.56 -31.66
N PRO A 48 36.54 35.89 -31.52
CA PRO A 48 37.67 36.72 -31.10
C PRO A 48 38.06 36.45 -29.63
N GLY A 49 39.36 36.54 -29.33
CA GLY A 49 39.89 36.65 -27.97
C GLY A 49 40.02 35.36 -27.14
N ARG A 50 39.04 34.43 -27.18
CA ARG A 50 39.04 33.25 -26.27
C ARG A 50 39.85 32.03 -26.72
N PHE A 51 40.15 31.91 -28.00
CA PHE A 51 40.97 30.82 -28.53
C PHE A 51 42.22 31.40 -29.19
N LYS A 52 43.41 31.09 -28.65
CA LYS A 52 44.69 31.68 -29.11
C LYS A 52 45.01 31.42 -30.59
N THR A 53 44.33 30.49 -31.25
CA THR A 53 44.38 30.29 -32.71
C THR A 53 43.05 29.73 -33.27
N PRO A 54 42.44 30.35 -34.30
CA PRO A 54 41.23 29.87 -34.99
C PRO A 54 41.28 28.43 -35.55
N SER A 55 42.46 27.90 -35.83
CA SER A 55 42.65 26.65 -36.56
C SER A 55 42.52 25.36 -35.73
N GLN A 56 42.36 25.46 -34.40
CA GLN A 56 42.49 24.31 -33.48
C GLN A 56 41.17 23.61 -33.09
N CYS A 57 40.01 24.06 -33.56
CA CYS A 57 38.75 23.34 -33.31
C CYS A 57 38.76 21.98 -34.04
N LYS A 58 38.73 20.88 -33.26
CA LYS A 58 38.76 19.48 -33.73
C LYS A 58 37.45 18.71 -33.53
N ALA A 59 36.50 19.25 -32.77
CA ALA A 59 35.21 18.63 -32.48
C ALA A 59 34.18 19.67 -32.05
N VAL A 60 32.91 19.45 -32.38
CA VAL A 60 31.77 20.16 -31.79
C VAL A 60 31.03 19.19 -30.87
N GLY A 61 30.53 19.72 -29.74
CA GLY A 61 29.74 18.96 -28.78
C GLY A 61 28.34 19.53 -28.67
N PHE A 62 27.34 18.67 -28.79
CA PHE A 62 25.93 18.97 -28.65
C PHE A 62 25.41 18.57 -27.26
N LYS A 63 24.28 19.15 -26.88
CA LYS A 63 23.51 18.81 -25.67
C LYS A 63 22.16 18.27 -26.11
N SER A 64 21.74 17.15 -25.52
CA SER A 64 20.39 16.62 -25.65
C SER A 64 19.84 16.21 -24.29
N PHE A 65 18.51 16.27 -24.16
CA PHE A 65 17.76 15.71 -23.05
C PHE A 65 16.99 14.47 -23.54
N PRO A 66 16.53 13.57 -22.64
CA PRO A 66 15.82 12.35 -23.03
C PRO A 66 14.56 12.62 -23.88
N ASN A 67 13.86 13.72 -23.61
CA ASN A 67 12.66 14.15 -24.34
C ASN A 67 12.93 14.67 -25.76
N HIS A 68 14.18 14.92 -26.15
CA HIS A 68 14.52 15.35 -27.53
C HIS A 68 14.48 14.21 -28.55
N TYR A 69 14.30 12.97 -28.09
CA TYR A 69 14.14 11.78 -28.94
C TYR A 69 12.69 11.28 -28.94
N LEU A 70 11.77 12.20 -28.63
CA LEU A 70 10.31 12.05 -28.64
C LEU A 70 9.74 13.17 -29.52
N GLU A 71 8.60 12.91 -30.14
CA GLU A 71 7.89 13.82 -31.04
C GLU A 71 6.55 14.14 -30.39
N ASN A 72 6.29 15.40 -30.03
CA ASN A 72 5.16 15.79 -29.16
C ASN A 72 5.09 14.99 -27.84
N GLY A 73 6.24 14.53 -27.33
CA GLY A 73 6.33 13.69 -26.14
C GLY A 73 6.11 12.18 -26.36
N GLU A 74 5.79 11.74 -27.59
CA GLU A 74 5.60 10.31 -27.91
C GLU A 74 6.81 9.72 -28.69
N PRO A 75 7.10 8.41 -28.59
CA PRO A 75 8.22 7.81 -29.32
C PRO A 75 7.92 7.67 -30.81
N SER A 76 8.58 8.46 -31.67
CA SER A 76 8.54 8.24 -33.13
C SER A 76 9.62 7.28 -33.59
N ALA A 77 9.30 6.45 -34.59
CA ALA A 77 10.21 5.42 -35.08
C ALA A 77 11.54 6.00 -35.61
N LEU A 78 11.47 7.19 -36.23
CA LEU A 78 12.64 7.93 -36.73
C LEU A 78 13.54 8.40 -35.58
N LEU A 79 12.99 9.09 -34.58
CA LEU A 79 13.79 9.60 -33.46
C LEU A 79 14.36 8.46 -32.60
N GLN A 80 13.65 7.34 -32.47
CA GLN A 80 14.15 6.16 -31.76
C GLN A 80 15.27 5.42 -32.52
N ASP A 81 15.22 5.37 -33.85
CA ASP A 81 16.32 4.87 -34.69
C ASP A 81 17.54 5.79 -34.60
N ILE A 82 17.36 7.11 -34.75
CA ILE A 82 18.42 8.12 -34.57
C ILE A 82 19.07 8.01 -33.18
N TYR A 83 18.27 7.96 -32.12
CA TYR A 83 18.74 7.77 -30.75
C TYR A 83 19.53 6.46 -30.59
N SER A 84 19.03 5.35 -31.17
CA SER A 84 19.69 4.05 -31.07
C SER A 84 21.03 4.04 -31.84
N LYS A 85 21.09 4.63 -33.03
CA LYS A 85 22.32 4.87 -33.79
C LYS A 85 23.33 5.69 -33.00
N PHE A 86 22.93 6.85 -32.47
CA PHE A 86 23.81 7.70 -31.65
C PHE A 86 24.33 6.99 -30.39
N MET A 87 23.51 6.18 -29.73
CA MET A 87 23.94 5.40 -28.57
C MET A 87 24.89 4.25 -28.94
N SER A 88 24.81 3.70 -30.16
CA SER A 88 25.67 2.61 -30.65
C SER A 88 26.98 3.05 -31.30
N ASP A 89 27.05 4.25 -31.90
CA ASP A 89 28.18 4.70 -32.73
C ASP A 89 29.48 4.95 -31.93
N PRO A 90 30.52 4.12 -32.05
CA PRO A 90 31.73 4.23 -31.23
C PRO A 90 32.60 5.45 -31.58
N SER A 91 32.37 6.14 -32.71
CA SER A 91 33.12 7.33 -33.10
C SER A 91 32.81 8.54 -32.20
N MET A 92 31.57 8.60 -31.67
CA MET A 92 31.12 9.68 -30.80
C MET A 92 31.48 9.45 -29.33
N LYS A 93 32.10 10.45 -28.70
CA LYS A 93 32.33 10.51 -27.25
C LYS A 93 31.08 10.97 -26.51
N LYS A 94 30.48 10.10 -25.68
CA LYS A 94 29.32 10.42 -24.84
C LYS A 94 29.74 10.84 -23.43
N ILE A 95 29.17 11.95 -22.95
CA ILE A 95 29.24 12.37 -21.54
C ILE A 95 27.80 12.31 -21.00
N VAL A 96 27.58 11.50 -19.97
CA VAL A 96 26.27 11.36 -19.33
C VAL A 96 26.30 12.14 -18.01
N LEU A 97 25.57 13.25 -17.97
CA LEU A 97 25.36 14.06 -16.76
C LEU A 97 24.12 13.57 -16.01
N MET A 98 24.34 12.99 -14.84
CA MET A 98 23.28 12.54 -13.94
C MET A 98 22.96 13.63 -12.89
N ARG A 99 21.69 13.71 -12.49
CA ARG A 99 21.21 14.48 -11.33
C ARG A 99 20.73 13.47 -10.28
N GLU A 100 21.25 13.53 -9.06
CA GLU A 100 20.77 12.71 -7.94
C GLU A 100 19.57 13.37 -7.25
N ASN A 101 19.55 14.70 -7.13
CA ASN A 101 18.39 15.43 -6.62
C ASN A 101 17.29 15.59 -7.68
N VAL A 102 16.62 14.48 -8.01
CA VAL A 102 15.54 14.42 -9.02
C VAL A 102 14.33 15.30 -8.64
N ILE A 103 14.12 15.55 -7.34
CA ILE A 103 13.05 16.42 -6.85
C ILE A 103 13.30 17.87 -7.28
N ALA A 104 14.52 18.38 -7.12
CA ALA A 104 14.88 19.72 -7.58
C ALA A 104 14.74 19.87 -9.11
N VAL A 105 15.06 18.82 -9.88
CA VAL A 105 14.84 18.81 -11.34
C VAL A 105 13.35 18.92 -11.66
N HIS A 106 12.48 18.18 -10.97
CA HIS A 106 11.04 18.23 -11.18
C HIS A 106 10.43 19.61 -10.81
N VAL A 107 10.83 20.17 -9.67
CA VAL A 107 10.42 21.53 -9.24
C VAL A 107 10.86 22.59 -10.26
N SER A 108 12.10 22.51 -10.75
CA SER A 108 12.59 23.39 -11.81
C SER A 108 11.79 23.26 -13.09
N ALA A 109 11.40 22.04 -13.48
CA ALA A 109 10.57 21.82 -14.68
C ALA A 109 9.18 22.46 -14.53
N ILE A 110 8.48 22.23 -13.40
CA ILE A 110 7.17 22.85 -13.13
C ILE A 110 7.27 24.37 -13.19
N ARG A 111 8.32 24.97 -12.60
CA ARG A 111 8.56 26.43 -12.65
C ARG A 111 8.74 26.93 -14.09
N SER A 112 9.57 26.27 -14.90
CA SER A 112 9.79 26.65 -16.29
C SER A 112 8.51 26.56 -17.14
N TYR A 113 7.74 25.47 -17.03
CA TYR A 113 6.45 25.34 -17.72
C TYR A 113 5.41 26.37 -17.27
N THR A 114 5.38 26.72 -15.97
CA THR A 114 4.42 27.69 -15.40
C THR A 114 4.75 29.13 -15.79
N THR A 115 6.02 29.47 -15.92
CA THR A 115 6.49 30.84 -16.18
C THR A 115 6.80 31.13 -17.65
N GLY A 116 6.99 30.09 -18.47
CA GLY A 116 7.53 30.20 -19.82
C GLY A 116 9.00 30.65 -19.88
N MET A 117 9.68 30.76 -18.73
CA MET A 117 11.05 31.25 -18.64
C MET A 117 12.07 30.11 -18.67
N TYR A 118 13.01 30.18 -19.62
CA TYR A 118 14.05 29.18 -19.81
C TYR A 118 15.44 29.85 -19.79
N MET A 119 16.40 29.18 -19.15
CA MET A 119 17.86 29.41 -19.21
C MET A 119 18.46 30.75 -18.74
N THR A 120 17.71 31.83 -18.49
CA THR A 120 18.32 33.13 -18.09
C THR A 120 17.63 33.92 -16.98
N SER A 121 16.35 33.68 -16.69
CA SER A 121 15.61 34.41 -15.65
C SER A 121 15.74 33.78 -14.26
N ASN A 122 15.88 34.59 -13.21
CA ASN A 122 15.74 34.13 -11.83
C ASN A 122 14.26 34.06 -11.43
N TYR A 123 13.76 32.85 -11.17
CA TYR A 123 12.40 32.56 -10.69
C TYR A 123 12.39 31.74 -9.39
N ASP A 124 13.47 31.79 -8.60
CA ASP A 124 13.58 31.02 -7.34
C ASP A 124 12.58 31.46 -6.26
N HIS A 125 12.03 32.67 -6.40
CA HIS A 125 11.00 33.24 -5.55
C HIS A 125 9.57 32.74 -5.85
N ILE A 126 9.35 31.93 -6.89
CA ILE A 126 8.02 31.44 -7.27
C ILE A 126 7.80 30.04 -6.69
N PRO A 127 6.98 29.87 -5.63
CA PRO A 127 6.71 28.56 -5.06
C PRO A 127 5.67 27.81 -5.92
N VAL A 128 5.81 26.49 -6.03
CA VAL A 128 4.93 25.62 -6.83
C VAL A 128 4.28 24.53 -5.99
N THR A 129 3.07 24.12 -6.33
CA THR A 129 2.46 22.90 -5.78
C THR A 129 2.94 21.68 -6.56
N VAL A 130 3.37 20.63 -5.85
CA VAL A 130 3.89 19.38 -6.44
C VAL A 130 2.90 18.24 -6.22
N ASP A 131 2.45 17.61 -7.31
CA ASP A 131 1.70 16.36 -7.24
C ASP A 131 2.67 15.18 -6.96
N VAL A 132 2.46 14.49 -5.84
CA VAL A 132 3.34 13.41 -5.36
C VAL A 132 3.39 12.22 -6.34
N ALA A 133 2.28 11.90 -7.01
CA ALA A 133 2.20 10.77 -7.93
C ALA A 133 2.87 11.11 -9.27
N ARG A 134 2.71 12.34 -9.78
CA ARG A 134 3.44 12.85 -10.95
C ARG A 134 4.94 12.96 -10.69
N LEU A 135 5.34 13.42 -9.50
CA LEU A 135 6.74 13.40 -9.07
C LEU A 135 7.28 11.96 -9.07
N GLN A 136 6.50 10.97 -8.60
CA GLN A 136 6.94 9.57 -8.62
C GLN A 136 7.07 9.01 -10.03
N GLN A 137 6.17 9.36 -10.95
CA GLN A 137 6.28 9.02 -12.38
C GLN A 137 7.57 9.60 -12.99
N PHE A 138 7.86 10.87 -12.70
CA PHE A 138 9.10 11.53 -13.13
C PHE A 138 10.36 10.87 -12.54
N VAL A 139 10.32 10.47 -11.26
CA VAL A 139 11.39 9.74 -10.58
C VAL A 139 11.62 8.34 -11.14
N ASP A 140 10.56 7.60 -11.48
CA ASP A 140 10.66 6.29 -12.13
C ASP A 140 11.22 6.45 -13.56
N ALA A 141 10.66 7.35 -14.38
CA ALA A 141 11.12 7.60 -15.75
C ALA A 141 12.59 8.07 -15.83
N THR A 142 13.03 8.93 -14.90
CA THR A 142 14.43 9.37 -14.79
C THR A 142 15.35 8.19 -14.47
N ARG A 143 14.94 7.30 -13.55
CA ARG A 143 15.71 6.10 -13.18
C ARG A 143 15.83 5.13 -14.35
N ASP A 144 14.72 4.84 -15.03
CA ASP A 144 14.67 3.90 -16.14
C ASP A 144 15.51 4.42 -17.33
N THR A 145 15.50 5.73 -17.58
CA THR A 145 16.37 6.40 -18.57
C THR A 145 17.85 6.21 -18.24
N TYR A 146 18.27 6.51 -17.00
CA TYR A 146 19.67 6.35 -16.60
C TYR A 146 20.11 4.88 -16.53
N GLN A 147 19.21 3.94 -16.23
CA GLN A 147 19.48 2.52 -16.36
C GLN A 147 19.70 2.11 -17.82
N ALA A 148 18.81 2.54 -18.73
CA ALA A 148 18.96 2.27 -20.16
C ALA A 148 20.26 2.86 -20.74
N TYR A 149 20.71 4.03 -20.28
CA TYR A 149 22.02 4.57 -20.63
C TYR A 149 23.17 3.67 -20.16
N ARG A 150 23.13 3.17 -18.91
CA ARG A 150 24.17 2.26 -18.39
C ARG A 150 24.22 0.95 -19.17
N GLU A 151 23.08 0.35 -19.46
CA GLU A 151 22.99 -0.91 -20.20
C GLU A 151 23.48 -0.76 -21.66
N ARG A 152 23.01 0.27 -22.38
CA ARG A 152 23.40 0.49 -23.79
C ARG A 152 24.85 0.93 -23.97
N LEU A 153 25.42 1.65 -23.00
CA LEU A 153 26.79 2.15 -23.05
C LEU A 153 27.80 1.23 -22.33
N GLN A 154 27.37 0.09 -21.78
CA GLN A 154 28.24 -0.83 -21.02
C GLN A 154 29.43 -1.34 -21.84
N GLU A 155 29.24 -1.55 -23.14
CA GLU A 155 30.25 -2.06 -24.07
C GLU A 155 31.08 -0.94 -24.76
N GLN A 156 30.82 0.32 -24.42
CA GLN A 156 31.47 1.49 -25.01
C GLN A 156 32.17 2.37 -23.97
N ARG A 157 33.16 3.15 -24.41
CA ARG A 157 33.84 4.12 -23.56
C ARG A 157 33.01 5.40 -23.40
N ALA A 158 32.15 5.45 -22.38
CA ALA A 158 31.36 6.64 -22.00
C ALA A 158 31.84 7.27 -20.69
N CYS A 159 31.65 8.59 -20.52
CA CYS A 159 31.99 9.31 -19.30
C CYS A 159 30.74 9.67 -18.48
N PHE A 160 30.51 8.96 -17.38
CA PHE A 160 29.44 9.28 -16.43
C PHE A 160 29.95 10.26 -15.36
N ILE A 161 29.23 11.37 -15.18
CA ILE A 161 29.47 12.41 -14.18
C ILE A 161 28.17 12.73 -13.44
N ARG A 162 28.25 13.06 -12.15
CA ARG A 162 27.13 13.62 -11.40
C ARG A 162 27.23 15.14 -11.41
N TYR A 163 26.10 15.81 -11.37
CA TYR A 163 26.08 17.25 -11.21
C TYR A 163 26.52 17.67 -9.81
N GLU A 164 26.16 16.88 -8.82
CA GLU A 164 26.51 17.05 -7.43
C GLU A 164 28.05 17.00 -7.26
N ASP A 165 28.74 16.11 -7.99
CA ASP A 165 30.21 16.11 -8.10
C ASP A 165 30.74 17.37 -8.79
N LEU A 166 30.09 17.83 -9.88
CA LEU A 166 30.50 19.02 -10.63
C LEU A 166 30.33 20.33 -9.83
N VAL A 167 29.40 20.36 -8.88
CA VAL A 167 29.19 21.49 -7.95
C VAL A 167 30.15 21.41 -6.76
N ALA A 168 30.36 20.23 -6.18
CA ALA A 168 31.20 20.05 -4.99
C ALA A 168 32.72 20.05 -5.30
N ASP A 169 33.14 19.39 -6.39
CA ASP A 169 34.50 19.38 -6.92
C ASP A 169 34.48 19.67 -8.43
N ARG A 170 34.31 20.96 -8.75
CA ARG A 170 34.31 21.46 -10.12
C ARG A 170 35.63 21.15 -10.85
N GLY A 171 36.75 21.26 -10.15
CA GLY A 171 38.09 21.07 -10.71
C GLY A 171 38.36 19.62 -11.11
N GLY A 172 38.27 18.68 -10.16
CA GLY A 172 38.50 17.26 -10.41
C GLY A 172 37.46 16.65 -11.37
N THR A 173 36.20 17.07 -11.27
CA THR A 173 35.17 16.65 -12.24
C THR A 173 35.48 17.15 -13.65
N MET A 174 35.99 18.38 -13.80
CA MET A 174 36.40 18.89 -15.11
C MET A 174 37.63 18.18 -15.67
N VAL A 175 38.65 17.90 -14.84
CA VAL A 175 39.83 17.11 -15.26
C VAL A 175 39.41 15.73 -15.78
N LYS A 176 38.44 15.07 -15.15
CA LYS A 176 37.86 13.80 -15.62
C LYS A 176 37.22 13.93 -17.02
N ILE A 177 36.49 15.02 -17.27
CA ILE A 177 35.86 15.31 -18.58
C ILE A 177 36.93 15.60 -19.64
N LEU A 178 37.87 16.52 -19.37
CA LEU A 178 38.93 16.91 -20.30
C LEU A 178 39.83 15.73 -20.68
N ARG A 179 40.21 14.90 -19.69
CA ARG A 179 40.96 13.64 -19.92
C ARG A 179 40.20 12.65 -20.80
N TYR A 180 38.89 12.52 -20.63
CA TYR A 180 38.05 11.69 -21.50
C TYR A 180 37.97 12.25 -22.93
N LEU A 181 37.82 13.56 -23.06
CA LEU A 181 37.82 14.25 -24.35
C LEU A 181 39.19 14.22 -25.05
N GLY A 182 40.29 14.04 -24.31
CA GLY A 182 41.66 14.04 -24.84
C GLY A 182 42.21 15.45 -25.05
N VAL A 183 41.74 16.40 -24.24
CA VAL A 183 42.17 17.81 -24.22
C VAL A 183 43.19 17.97 -23.09
N ASN A 184 44.13 18.91 -23.24
CA ASN A 184 45.03 19.28 -22.14
C ASN A 184 44.20 19.75 -20.93
N TYR A 185 44.47 19.19 -19.76
CA TYR A 185 43.76 19.43 -18.50
C TYR A 185 44.60 20.20 -17.47
N ASP A 186 45.82 20.61 -17.83
CA ASP A 186 46.71 21.44 -17.01
C ASP A 186 46.29 22.94 -17.01
N VAL A 187 45.35 23.31 -17.88
CA VAL A 187 44.73 24.65 -17.96
C VAL A 187 43.22 24.49 -17.98
N ILE A 188 42.53 24.98 -16.96
CA ILE A 188 41.06 25.08 -16.97
C ILE A 188 40.66 26.22 -17.92
N PRO A 189 39.81 26.00 -18.93
CA PRO A 189 39.40 27.06 -19.84
C PRO A 189 38.63 28.20 -19.14
N GLU A 190 39.05 29.44 -19.40
CA GLU A 190 38.48 30.71 -18.89
C GLU A 190 36.95 30.80 -19.02
N ALA A 191 36.39 30.29 -20.13
CA ALA A 191 34.94 30.22 -20.35
C ALA A 191 34.16 29.34 -19.35
N LEU A 192 34.84 28.56 -18.50
CA LEU A 192 34.22 27.87 -17.38
C LEU A 192 34.11 28.75 -16.14
N GLU A 193 35.02 29.70 -15.91
CA GLU A 193 35.01 30.57 -14.73
C GLU A 193 33.76 31.47 -14.74
N GLU A 194 33.35 31.93 -15.92
CA GLU A 194 32.12 32.71 -16.18
C GLU A 194 30.80 31.95 -15.99
N CYS A 195 30.80 30.62 -15.94
CA CYS A 195 29.58 29.83 -15.79
C CYS A 195 29.09 29.86 -14.33
N ILE A 196 28.25 30.87 -14.02
CA ILE A 196 27.55 31.05 -12.74
C ILE A 196 26.53 29.91 -12.53
N PRO A 197 26.45 29.27 -11.34
CA PRO A 197 25.38 28.34 -11.00
C PRO A 197 24.02 29.05 -11.02
N GLN A 198 23.07 28.54 -11.80
CA GLN A 198 21.73 29.14 -11.95
C GLN A 198 20.88 29.12 -10.68
N SER A 199 21.24 28.32 -9.67
CA SER A 199 20.74 28.44 -8.31
C SER A 199 21.82 28.07 -7.29
N SER A 200 21.83 28.76 -6.15
CA SER A 200 22.68 28.41 -5.01
C SER A 200 22.18 27.11 -4.37
N SER A 201 23.05 26.10 -4.27
CA SER A 201 22.73 24.69 -4.03
C SER A 201 22.31 24.33 -2.59
N ASN A 202 21.47 25.13 -1.95
CA ASN A 202 20.96 24.83 -0.61
C ASN A 202 19.65 24.04 -0.67
N THR A 203 19.59 22.91 0.04
CA THR A 203 18.37 22.10 0.22
C THR A 203 17.23 22.88 0.87
N ASN A 204 17.53 23.91 1.66
CA ASN A 204 16.56 24.88 2.19
C ASN A 204 15.75 25.58 1.07
N GLY A 205 16.28 25.67 -0.14
CA GLY A 205 15.56 26.19 -1.30
C GLY A 205 14.33 25.35 -1.69
N LEU A 206 14.34 24.02 -1.46
CA LEU A 206 13.17 23.17 -1.73
C LEU A 206 12.02 23.42 -0.74
N VAL A 207 12.34 23.75 0.51
CA VAL A 207 11.33 24.10 1.53
C VAL A 207 10.54 25.33 1.11
N GLN A 208 11.24 26.35 0.58
CA GLN A 208 10.64 27.58 0.08
C GLN A 208 10.00 27.41 -1.31
N ALA A 209 10.54 26.53 -2.15
CA ALA A 209 10.06 26.33 -3.52
C ALA A 209 8.79 25.48 -3.64
N ILE A 210 8.44 24.67 -2.64
CA ILE A 210 7.30 23.74 -2.71
C ILE A 210 6.20 24.19 -1.72
N GLN A 211 5.06 24.64 -2.24
CA GLN A 211 3.93 25.12 -1.42
C GLN A 211 3.38 24.04 -0.47
N ASN A 212 3.39 22.78 -0.92
CA ASN A 212 2.97 21.61 -0.15
C ASN A 212 4.18 20.76 0.33
N TYR A 213 5.28 21.40 0.73
CA TYR A 213 6.53 20.72 1.09
C TYR A 213 6.34 19.53 2.05
N SER A 214 5.58 19.70 3.14
CA SER A 214 5.38 18.66 4.16
C SER A 214 4.69 17.39 3.62
N GLU A 215 3.89 17.51 2.56
CA GLU A 215 3.26 16.36 1.88
C GLU A 215 4.28 15.61 1.01
N VAL A 216 5.17 16.34 0.32
CA VAL A 216 6.27 15.76 -0.45
C VAL A 216 7.31 15.12 0.48
N GLU A 217 7.70 15.79 1.57
CA GLU A 217 8.61 15.24 2.58
C GLU A 217 8.01 13.97 3.18
N PHE A 218 6.77 14.00 3.69
CA PHE A 218 6.14 12.81 4.26
C PHE A 218 6.08 11.66 3.24
N ALA A 219 5.71 11.95 2.00
CA ALA A 219 5.64 10.94 0.94
C ALA A 219 7.00 10.29 0.64
N TYR A 220 8.12 11.00 0.76
CA TYR A 220 9.47 10.49 0.41
C TYR A 220 10.40 10.19 1.59
N ARG A 221 10.02 10.56 2.82
CA ARG A 221 10.74 10.38 4.10
C ARG A 221 11.34 8.99 4.32
N HIS A 222 10.65 7.94 3.86
CA HIS A 222 11.07 6.54 3.98
C HIS A 222 11.56 5.95 2.65
N THR A 223 12.22 6.78 1.83
CA THR A 223 12.82 6.42 0.53
C THR A 223 14.26 6.92 0.43
N ALA A 224 15.00 6.48 -0.59
CA ALA A 224 16.35 6.98 -0.86
C ALA A 224 16.41 8.49 -1.17
N LEU A 225 15.29 9.14 -1.52
CA LEU A 225 15.25 10.58 -1.81
C LEU A 225 15.08 11.45 -0.55
N ALA A 226 14.87 10.86 0.63
CA ALA A 226 14.74 11.61 1.89
C ALA A 226 15.95 12.51 2.20
N VAL A 227 17.14 12.15 1.73
CA VAL A 227 18.38 12.95 1.87
C VAL A 227 18.28 14.33 1.22
N PHE A 228 17.40 14.52 0.22
CA PHE A 228 17.18 15.80 -0.44
C PHE A 228 16.04 16.61 0.19
N LEU A 229 15.36 16.07 1.20
CA LEU A 229 14.21 16.66 1.88
C LEU A 229 14.55 16.82 3.37
N PRO A 230 15.37 17.81 3.74
CA PRO A 230 15.66 18.07 5.15
C PRO A 230 14.37 18.36 5.91
N ARG A 231 14.22 17.79 7.10
CA ARG A 231 13.13 18.20 7.99
C ARG A 231 13.40 19.64 8.41
N ASP A 232 12.39 20.48 8.23
CA ASP A 232 12.39 21.82 8.79
C ASP A 232 12.51 21.72 10.33
N PRO A 233 13.52 22.32 10.97
CA PRO A 233 13.69 22.23 12.42
C PRO A 233 12.59 22.97 13.21
N THR A 234 11.72 23.73 12.54
CA THR A 234 10.51 24.32 13.13
C THR A 234 9.28 23.42 13.01
N PRO A 235 8.79 22.78 14.10
CA PRO A 235 7.52 22.08 14.09
C PRO A 235 6.36 23.06 14.27
N SER A 236 5.46 23.17 13.29
CA SER A 236 4.17 23.84 13.44
C SER A 236 3.00 23.01 12.92
N PHE A 237 2.88 21.78 13.42
CA PHE A 237 1.60 21.11 13.60
C PHE A 237 1.48 20.70 15.06
N GLY A 238 0.41 21.13 15.72
CA GLY A 238 0.25 21.01 17.17
C GLY A 238 0.27 19.55 17.63
N GLY A 239 1.36 19.15 18.28
CA GLY A 239 1.43 17.98 19.14
C GLY A 239 1.64 18.46 20.56
N ILE A 240 0.80 17.99 21.48
CA ILE A 240 0.96 18.24 22.91
C ILE A 240 2.26 17.57 23.37
N GLU A 241 3.25 18.36 23.79
CA GLU A 241 4.40 17.80 24.50
C GLU A 241 3.95 17.36 25.91
N LEU A 242 4.03 16.06 26.16
CA LEU A 242 3.98 15.50 27.50
C LEU A 242 5.30 15.81 28.21
N ASN A 243 5.39 16.97 28.86
CA ASN A 243 6.42 17.25 29.86
C ASN A 243 5.78 17.31 31.25
N ASP A 244 6.06 16.27 32.03
CA ASP A 244 5.76 16.18 33.45
C ASP A 244 6.71 17.10 34.23
N HIS A 245 6.23 18.28 34.65
CA HIS A 245 6.70 18.96 35.86
C HIS A 245 5.73 20.08 36.30
N THR A 246 5.51 20.14 37.61
CA THR A 246 4.63 21.11 38.28
C THR A 246 5.33 22.45 38.52
N ARG A 247 4.65 23.57 38.20
CA ARG A 247 4.53 24.80 39.03
C ARG A 247 3.72 25.90 38.35
N ASP A 248 3.09 26.73 39.16
CA ASP A 248 2.34 27.94 38.76
C ASP A 248 3.19 28.94 37.96
N VAL A 249 2.52 29.74 37.10
CA VAL A 249 2.47 31.22 37.16
C VAL A 249 1.71 31.79 35.95
N GLY A 250 0.85 32.79 36.20
CA GLY A 250 0.80 34.00 35.37
C GLY A 250 -0.06 34.01 34.10
N VAL A 251 -1.18 34.71 34.18
CA VAL A 251 -1.96 35.23 33.04
C VAL A 251 -1.17 36.30 32.26
N GLU A 252 -1.17 36.24 30.92
CA GLU A 252 -1.53 37.40 30.06
C GLU A 252 -1.71 37.01 28.59
N ALA A 253 -2.61 37.72 27.89
CA ALA A 253 -3.07 37.37 26.54
C ALA A 253 -2.56 38.36 25.49
N ALA A 254 -2.04 37.86 24.37
CA ALA A 254 -1.63 38.67 23.22
C ALA A 254 -2.65 38.56 22.07
N THR A 255 -3.26 39.69 21.71
CA THR A 255 -4.30 39.85 20.68
C THR A 255 -3.69 40.32 19.34
N PHE A 256 -4.18 39.83 18.19
CA PHE A 256 -4.32 40.52 16.87
C PHE A 256 -4.91 39.49 15.88
N CYS A 257 -6.19 39.53 15.48
CA CYS A 257 -6.81 40.29 14.37
C CYS A 257 -6.17 40.03 12.97
N SER A 258 -6.88 39.96 11.83
CA SER A 258 -8.33 39.85 11.49
C SER A 258 -8.45 39.80 9.93
N GLU A 259 -9.45 39.26 9.22
CA GLU A 259 -10.70 38.55 9.57
C GLU A 259 -11.21 37.74 8.35
N LYS A 260 -11.89 36.59 8.56
CA LYS A 260 -13.12 36.20 7.84
C LYS A 260 -13.91 35.21 8.73
N ARG A 261 -14.72 35.75 9.63
CA ARG A 261 -15.47 34.97 10.63
C ARG A 261 -16.62 34.20 9.98
N PHE A 262 -16.52 32.88 9.98
CA PHE A 262 -17.70 32.04 10.13
C PHE A 262 -18.27 32.27 11.54
N PRO A 263 -19.59 32.15 11.76
CA PRO A 263 -20.19 32.45 13.06
C PRO A 263 -19.61 31.51 14.13
N ARG A 264 -18.94 32.09 15.13
CA ARG A 264 -18.63 31.36 16.37
C ARG A 264 -19.94 30.91 16.98
N ALA A 265 -20.05 29.63 17.31
CA ALA A 265 -21.06 29.17 18.25
C ALA A 265 -20.84 29.91 19.58
N GLY A 266 -21.71 30.88 19.87
CA GLY A 266 -21.73 31.53 21.17
C GLY A 266 -22.19 30.52 22.23
N ALA A 267 -21.72 30.68 23.47
CA ALA A 267 -22.18 29.89 24.61
C ALA A 267 -23.64 30.21 24.95
N GLY A 268 -24.57 29.65 24.17
CA GLY A 268 -25.99 29.58 24.43
C GLY A 268 -26.39 28.14 24.68
N ARG A 269 -27.25 27.90 25.69
CA ARG A 269 -27.76 26.55 26.00
C ARG A 269 -28.40 25.94 24.75
N PHE A 270 -28.00 24.73 24.39
CA PHE A 270 -28.44 24.02 23.20
C PHE A 270 -29.97 23.92 23.13
N THR A 271 -30.56 24.52 22.08
CA THR A 271 -32.02 24.51 21.81
C THR A 271 -32.42 23.47 20.74
N GLU A 272 -31.50 22.57 20.40
CA GLU A 272 -31.60 21.69 19.24
C GLU A 272 -32.60 20.55 19.48
N ARG A 273 -33.36 20.21 18.44
CA ARG A 273 -34.43 19.19 18.50
C ARG A 273 -33.90 17.81 18.12
N TRP A 274 -34.25 16.82 18.92
CA TRP A 274 -33.83 15.43 18.73
C TRP A 274 -34.99 14.59 18.20
N SER A 275 -34.67 13.68 17.28
CA SER A 275 -35.58 12.61 16.87
C SER A 275 -34.92 11.24 16.97
N LEU A 276 -35.54 10.35 17.73
CA LEU A 276 -35.09 8.98 17.94
C LEU A 276 -35.88 8.09 16.98
N LEU A 277 -35.19 7.53 15.98
CA LEU A 277 -35.81 6.77 14.89
C LEU A 277 -35.81 5.29 15.26
N ILE A 278 -36.98 4.75 15.61
CA ILE A 278 -37.10 3.43 16.25
C ILE A 278 -37.99 2.51 15.39
N PRO A 279 -37.42 1.68 14.50
CA PRO A 279 -38.12 0.58 13.85
C PRO A 279 -38.50 -0.46 14.91
N VAL A 280 -39.78 -0.77 15.05
CA VAL A 280 -40.30 -1.77 16.00
C VAL A 280 -40.74 -3.00 15.25
N CYS A 281 -40.36 -4.19 15.74
CA CYS A 281 -40.87 -5.44 15.20
C CYS A 281 -40.77 -6.56 16.24
N GLN A 282 -41.87 -7.30 16.41
CA GLN A 282 -41.90 -8.49 17.25
C GLN A 282 -40.88 -9.56 16.78
N GLY A 283 -40.70 -9.69 15.46
CA GLY A 283 -39.81 -10.69 14.86
C GLY A 283 -40.20 -12.11 15.30
N HIS A 284 -39.22 -12.88 15.76
CA HIS A 284 -39.43 -14.21 16.36
C HIS A 284 -39.70 -14.18 17.88
N SER A 285 -39.84 -12.99 18.50
CA SER A 285 -40.15 -12.87 19.95
C SER A 285 -41.62 -13.08 20.25
N SER A 286 -41.98 -13.27 21.53
CA SER A 286 -43.36 -13.04 21.98
C SER A 286 -43.68 -11.55 22.08
N ARG A 287 -44.96 -11.19 21.92
CA ARG A 287 -45.47 -9.81 22.09
C ARG A 287 -45.05 -9.23 23.45
N ALA A 288 -45.21 -10.01 24.52
CA ALA A 288 -44.86 -9.60 25.87
C ALA A 288 -43.36 -9.28 26.03
N ALA A 289 -42.47 -10.09 25.45
CA ALA A 289 -41.02 -9.84 25.50
C ALA A 289 -40.62 -8.58 24.68
N CYS A 290 -41.33 -8.28 23.61
CA CYS A 290 -41.11 -7.04 22.84
C CYS A 290 -41.57 -5.80 23.62
N LEU A 291 -42.74 -5.84 24.24
CA LEU A 291 -43.24 -4.76 25.10
C LEU A 291 -42.34 -4.52 26.31
N GLU A 292 -41.77 -5.55 26.92
CA GLU A 292 -40.87 -5.35 28.07
C GLU A 292 -39.53 -4.72 27.67
N ARG A 293 -38.98 -5.04 26.49
CA ARG A 293 -37.80 -4.31 25.97
C ARG A 293 -38.08 -2.83 25.72
N LEU A 294 -39.26 -2.50 25.20
CA LEU A 294 -39.69 -1.11 25.05
C LEU A 294 -39.83 -0.39 26.41
N ARG A 295 -40.30 -1.07 27.46
CA ARG A 295 -40.32 -0.53 28.83
C ARG A 295 -38.92 -0.38 29.42
N GLU A 296 -38.01 -1.31 29.17
CA GLU A 296 -36.60 -1.20 29.59
C GLU A 296 -35.92 -0.01 28.90
N PHE A 297 -36.11 0.12 27.59
CA PHE A 297 -35.65 1.27 26.82
C PHE A 297 -36.23 2.59 27.40
N HIS A 298 -37.54 2.66 27.66
CA HIS A 298 -38.17 3.82 28.29
C HIS A 298 -37.54 4.15 29.66
N ARG A 299 -37.43 3.16 30.55
CA ARG A 299 -36.80 3.31 31.87
C ARG A 299 -35.34 3.79 31.76
N SER A 300 -34.60 3.30 30.78
CA SER A 300 -33.22 3.74 30.50
C SER A 300 -33.17 5.18 29.96
N LEU A 301 -34.09 5.57 29.08
CA LEU A 301 -34.18 6.92 28.51
C LEU A 301 -34.53 7.96 29.59
N LEU A 302 -35.52 7.68 30.44
CA LEU A 302 -35.87 8.56 31.57
C LEU A 302 -34.71 8.74 32.57
N LYS A 303 -33.91 7.69 32.79
CA LYS A 303 -32.74 7.72 33.68
C LYS A 303 -31.54 8.47 33.10
N THR A 304 -31.42 8.49 31.77
CA THR A 304 -30.25 9.05 31.06
C THR A 304 -30.46 10.45 30.49
N THR A 305 -31.69 10.99 30.55
CA THR A 305 -32.04 12.29 29.97
C THR A 305 -32.72 13.23 30.97
N THR A 306 -32.36 14.51 30.92
CA THR A 306 -33.00 15.53 31.76
C THR A 306 -34.45 15.78 31.32
N ILE A 307 -35.23 16.51 32.13
CA ILE A 307 -36.58 16.94 31.73
C ILE A 307 -36.50 17.89 30.52
N GLN A 308 -35.45 18.71 30.42
CA GLN A 308 -35.25 19.63 29.30
C GLN A 308 -34.92 18.89 28.00
N ASP A 309 -34.09 17.84 28.06
CA ASP A 309 -33.84 16.95 26.91
C ASP A 309 -35.11 16.27 26.41
N ARG A 310 -35.97 15.80 27.34
CA ARG A 310 -37.23 15.15 26.98
C ARG A 310 -38.22 16.09 26.30
N GLN A 311 -38.26 17.36 26.70
CA GLN A 311 -39.09 18.39 26.06
C GLN A 311 -38.66 18.72 24.61
N ARG A 312 -37.40 18.47 24.25
CA ARG A 312 -36.85 18.67 22.89
C ARG A 312 -36.70 17.37 22.08
N MET A 313 -37.13 16.24 22.63
CA MET A 313 -37.10 14.92 21.98
C MET A 313 -38.44 14.53 21.37
N THR A 314 -38.39 13.91 20.19
CA THR A 314 -39.52 13.20 19.57
C THR A 314 -39.12 11.76 19.28
N LEU A 315 -39.92 10.80 19.73
CA LEU A 315 -39.74 9.38 19.43
C LEU A 315 -40.56 9.05 18.19
N VAL A 316 -39.89 8.71 17.09
CA VAL A 316 -40.52 8.41 15.79
C VAL A 316 -40.45 6.91 15.57
N PHE A 317 -41.53 6.22 15.91
CA PHE A 317 -41.65 4.77 15.78
C PHE A 317 -42.11 4.35 14.38
N GLY A 318 -41.37 3.43 13.76
CA GLY A 318 -41.73 2.82 12.48
C GLY A 318 -42.25 1.41 12.68
N VAL A 319 -43.49 1.16 12.28
CA VAL A 319 -44.18 -0.12 12.47
C VAL A 319 -44.73 -0.58 11.13
N ASP A 320 -44.37 -1.80 10.69
CA ASP A 320 -44.87 -2.34 9.42
C ASP A 320 -46.25 -2.98 9.60
N LYS A 321 -47.15 -2.77 8.63
CA LYS A 321 -48.52 -3.27 8.63
C LYS A 321 -48.54 -4.81 8.51
N GLY A 322 -49.18 -5.50 9.46
CA GLY A 322 -49.08 -6.95 9.59
C GLY A 322 -47.92 -7.43 10.49
N ASP A 323 -47.49 -6.58 11.42
CA ASP A 323 -46.72 -7.00 12.59
C ASP A 323 -47.68 -7.34 13.75
N PRO A 324 -47.57 -8.53 14.39
CA PRO A 324 -48.49 -8.93 15.47
C PRO A 324 -48.36 -8.10 16.76
N LEU A 325 -47.36 -7.21 16.88
CA LEU A 325 -47.31 -6.18 17.90
C LEU A 325 -48.37 -5.08 17.66
N TYR A 326 -48.74 -4.84 16.41
CA TYR A 326 -49.59 -3.73 15.99
C TYR A 326 -51.00 -4.15 15.54
N ASP A 327 -51.18 -5.39 15.07
CA ASP A 327 -52.48 -5.84 14.52
C ASP A 327 -53.66 -5.84 15.54
N CYS A 328 -53.40 -5.62 16.83
CA CYS A 328 -54.43 -5.34 17.85
C CYS A 328 -54.23 -4.02 18.63
N ASP A 329 -53.42 -3.10 18.10
CA ASP A 329 -53.14 -1.79 18.69
C ASP A 329 -53.67 -0.65 17.78
N TYR A 330 -54.71 0.07 18.22
CA TYR A 330 -55.33 1.11 17.41
C TYR A 330 -54.41 2.33 17.28
N GLN A 331 -53.83 2.52 16.09
CA GLN A 331 -52.97 3.67 15.77
C GLN A 331 -51.71 3.80 16.66
N GLY A 332 -51.24 2.70 17.26
CA GLY A 332 -50.04 2.70 18.10
C GLY A 332 -50.27 3.26 19.50
N GLN A 333 -51.43 2.99 20.10
CA GLN A 333 -51.79 3.46 21.42
C GLN A 333 -50.91 2.85 22.51
N VAL A 334 -50.57 1.56 22.40
CA VAL A 334 -49.69 0.88 23.38
C VAL A 334 -48.31 1.54 23.45
N LEU A 335 -47.80 2.09 22.34
CA LEU A 335 -46.56 2.87 22.34
C LEU A 335 -46.73 4.20 23.07
N ARG A 336 -47.84 4.92 22.85
CA ARG A 336 -48.14 6.16 23.59
C ARG A 336 -48.34 5.92 25.09
N ASP A 337 -48.94 4.79 25.47
CA ASP A 337 -49.14 4.41 26.87
C ASP A 337 -47.82 4.04 27.58
N ILE A 338 -46.84 3.46 26.87
CA ILE A 338 -45.52 3.17 27.43
C ILE A 338 -44.67 4.45 27.58
N PHE A 339 -44.70 5.33 26.58
CA PHE A 339 -43.86 6.53 26.50
C PHE A 339 -44.64 7.82 26.81
N VAL A 340 -45.50 7.79 27.84
CA VAL A 340 -46.44 8.87 28.19
C VAL A 340 -45.77 10.21 28.51
N ASP A 341 -44.52 10.18 29.00
CA ASP A 341 -43.74 11.38 29.38
C ASP A 341 -43.02 12.06 28.19
N LEU A 342 -43.28 11.62 26.95
CA LEU A 342 -42.50 11.97 25.75
C LEU A 342 -43.40 12.30 24.54
N ASN A 343 -42.88 13.07 23.59
CA ASN A 343 -43.57 13.27 22.32
C ASN A 343 -43.40 12.02 21.43
N VAL A 344 -44.51 11.35 21.11
CA VAL A 344 -44.52 10.05 20.42
C VAL A 344 -45.24 10.15 19.08
N VAL A 345 -44.54 9.81 18.00
CA VAL A 345 -45.06 9.76 16.63
C VAL A 345 -44.97 8.32 16.13
N VAL A 346 -46.08 7.75 15.67
CA VAL A 346 -46.13 6.38 15.14
C VAL A 346 -46.44 6.44 13.64
N LYS A 347 -45.55 5.87 12.82
CA LYS A 347 -45.71 5.72 11.38
C LYS A 347 -45.99 4.26 11.03
N VAL A 348 -47.18 4.01 10.51
CA VAL A 348 -47.56 2.72 9.93
C VAL A 348 -47.05 2.66 8.49
N LEU A 349 -46.15 1.72 8.24
CA LEU A 349 -45.50 1.51 6.95
C LEU A 349 -46.10 0.27 6.27
N VAL A 350 -46.01 0.19 4.94
CA VAL A 350 -46.62 -0.90 4.16
C VAL A 350 -45.58 -1.54 3.24
N GLY A 351 -45.35 -2.83 3.41
CA GLY A 351 -44.44 -3.61 2.56
C GLY A 351 -42.95 -3.42 2.88
N LEU A 352 -42.64 -2.92 4.08
CA LEU A 352 -41.27 -2.72 4.59
C LEU A 352 -40.86 -3.76 5.63
N LYS A 353 -41.64 -4.85 5.82
CA LYS A 353 -41.30 -5.99 6.70
C LYS A 353 -39.85 -6.44 6.51
N GLY A 354 -39.06 -6.36 7.56
CA GLY A 354 -37.66 -6.77 7.54
C GLY A 354 -36.73 -5.89 6.71
N LYS A 355 -37.14 -4.68 6.27
CA LYS A 355 -36.33 -3.68 5.55
C LYS A 355 -35.97 -2.49 6.44
N ILE A 356 -35.26 -2.76 7.54
CA ILE A 356 -34.93 -1.77 8.59
C ILE A 356 -34.35 -0.47 8.02
N CYS A 357 -33.46 -0.54 7.01
CA CYS A 357 -32.86 0.66 6.41
C CYS A 357 -33.90 1.50 5.65
N HIS A 358 -34.91 0.89 5.01
CA HIS A 358 -36.01 1.65 4.39
C HIS A 358 -36.92 2.27 5.45
N ILE A 359 -37.17 1.57 6.56
CA ILE A 359 -37.92 2.12 7.69
C ILE A 359 -37.21 3.37 8.23
N TRP A 360 -35.92 3.28 8.57
CA TRP A 360 -35.15 4.45 9.04
C TRP A 360 -35.19 5.63 8.06
N ARG A 361 -35.14 5.40 6.75
CA ARG A 361 -35.24 6.46 5.73
C ARG A 361 -36.59 7.19 5.79
N GLU A 362 -37.71 6.47 5.90
CA GLU A 362 -39.04 7.09 6.03
C GLU A 362 -39.25 7.78 7.39
N LEU A 363 -38.69 7.23 8.48
CA LEU A 363 -38.73 7.89 9.79
C LEU A 363 -37.88 9.18 9.81
N ALA A 364 -36.72 9.17 9.16
CA ALA A 364 -35.86 10.34 9.05
C ALA A 364 -36.53 11.47 8.26
N LYS A 365 -37.15 11.18 7.11
CA LYS A 365 -37.96 12.17 6.37
C LYS A 365 -39.03 12.79 7.26
N CYS A 366 -39.77 11.97 8.01
CA CYS A 366 -40.77 12.47 8.95
C CYS A 366 -40.14 13.38 10.04
N ALA A 367 -39.00 13.00 10.61
CA ALA A 367 -38.31 13.77 11.63
C ALA A 367 -37.88 15.16 11.10
N PHE A 368 -37.29 15.21 9.91
CA PHE A 368 -36.83 16.46 9.31
C PHE A 368 -37.99 17.31 8.76
N GLU A 369 -38.87 16.75 7.92
CA GLU A 369 -39.90 17.47 7.19
C GLU A 369 -41.14 17.84 8.03
N HIS A 370 -41.44 17.12 9.12
CA HIS A 370 -42.66 17.35 9.92
C HIS A 370 -42.39 17.73 11.38
N HIS A 371 -41.21 17.41 11.92
CA HIS A 371 -40.87 17.73 13.32
C HIS A 371 -39.70 18.72 13.44
N ASN A 372 -39.05 19.09 12.31
CA ASN A 372 -37.90 19.98 12.25
C ASN A 372 -36.80 19.53 13.22
N ALA A 373 -36.44 18.25 13.16
CA ALA A 373 -35.34 17.68 13.93
C ALA A 373 -34.00 18.27 13.48
N ASP A 374 -33.14 18.63 14.43
CA ASP A 374 -31.76 19.01 14.16
C ASP A 374 -30.86 17.77 14.19
N TYR A 375 -31.09 16.86 15.16
CA TYR A 375 -30.41 15.57 15.25
C TYR A 375 -31.37 14.39 15.08
N THR A 376 -30.89 13.36 14.39
CA THR A 376 -31.53 12.05 14.30
C THR A 376 -30.60 10.96 14.83
N VAL A 377 -31.14 10.05 15.64
CA VAL A 377 -30.45 8.84 16.08
C VAL A 377 -31.15 7.63 15.46
N LEU A 378 -30.42 6.80 14.74
CA LEU A 378 -30.90 5.48 14.35
C LEU A 378 -30.86 4.61 15.61
N LEU A 379 -31.98 4.07 16.08
CA LEU A 379 -32.02 3.17 17.25
C LEU A 379 -32.73 1.85 16.93
N GLY A 380 -32.50 0.85 17.77
CA GLY A 380 -33.36 -0.32 17.93
C GLY A 380 -34.39 -0.12 19.05
N ASP A 381 -35.40 -0.99 19.08
CA ASP A 381 -36.39 -1.17 20.14
C ASP A 381 -35.90 -2.10 21.29
N ASP A 382 -34.64 -2.54 21.23
CA ASP A 382 -33.97 -3.48 22.15
C ASP A 382 -32.72 -2.88 22.82
N ILE A 383 -32.69 -1.55 22.93
CA ILE A 383 -31.53 -0.78 23.41
C ILE A 383 -31.73 -0.31 24.84
N VAL A 384 -30.66 -0.41 25.63
CA VAL A 384 -30.58 0.16 26.98
C VAL A 384 -29.53 1.26 26.97
N LEU A 385 -29.94 2.50 27.24
CA LEU A 385 -29.02 3.63 27.38
C LEU A 385 -28.39 3.60 28.78
N GLN A 386 -27.07 3.71 28.87
CA GLN A 386 -26.34 3.53 30.13
C GLN A 386 -25.78 4.84 30.71
N SER A 387 -25.47 5.83 29.86
CA SER A 387 -24.81 7.08 30.26
C SER A 387 -25.79 8.24 30.37
N VAL A 388 -25.67 9.05 31.42
CA VAL A 388 -26.39 10.33 31.55
C VAL A 388 -25.78 11.40 30.62
N ASP A 389 -26.58 12.40 30.26
CA ASP A 389 -26.18 13.59 29.49
C ASP A 389 -25.55 13.28 28.12
N TRP A 390 -25.91 12.14 27.53
CA TRP A 390 -25.37 11.69 26.24
C TRP A 390 -25.73 12.63 25.08
N THR A 391 -26.86 13.35 25.16
CA THR A 391 -27.27 14.35 24.15
C THR A 391 -26.26 15.47 24.04
N THR A 392 -25.95 16.11 25.18
CA THR A 392 -25.00 17.24 25.25
C THR A 392 -23.60 16.80 24.85
N ARG A 393 -23.16 15.60 25.27
CA ARG A 393 -21.86 15.04 24.83
C ARG A 393 -21.78 14.87 23.32
N VAL A 394 -22.85 14.38 22.69
CA VAL A 394 -22.90 14.24 21.22
C VAL A 394 -22.92 15.62 20.53
N GLU A 395 -23.68 16.59 21.04
CA GLU A 395 -23.69 17.99 20.56
C GLU A 395 -22.28 18.62 20.61
N GLU A 396 -21.60 18.49 21.75
CA GLU A 396 -20.20 18.91 21.94
C GLU A 396 -19.25 18.18 20.97
N SER A 397 -19.43 16.88 20.75
CA SER A 397 -18.68 16.10 19.76
C SER A 397 -18.89 16.64 18.33
N PHE A 398 -20.11 17.02 17.94
CA PHE A 398 -20.40 17.63 16.64
C PHE A 398 -19.73 19.01 16.48
N GLY A 399 -19.78 19.86 17.50
CA GLY A 399 -19.08 21.15 17.50
C GLY A 399 -17.56 20.99 17.39
N THR A 400 -17.00 20.08 18.20
CA THR A 400 -15.57 19.76 18.21
C THR A 400 -15.10 19.22 16.84
N ILE A 401 -15.88 18.37 16.17
CA ILE A 401 -15.57 17.90 14.81
C ILE A 401 -15.58 19.07 13.81
N ALA A 402 -16.57 19.96 13.87
CA ALA A 402 -16.67 21.09 12.96
C ALA A 402 -15.44 22.01 13.06
N ASP A 403 -15.01 22.32 14.29
CA ASP A 403 -13.84 23.17 14.57
C ASP A 403 -12.51 22.48 14.18
N GLU A 404 -12.26 21.25 14.65
CA GLU A 404 -11.00 20.53 14.37
C GLU A 404 -10.83 20.22 12.88
N CYS A 405 -11.89 19.74 12.22
CA CYS A 405 -11.84 19.34 10.80
C CYS A 405 -12.10 20.51 9.84
N ARG A 406 -12.47 21.69 10.36
CA ARG A 406 -12.87 22.89 9.59
C ARG A 406 -14.01 22.61 8.60
N LEU A 407 -15.01 21.87 9.08
CA LEU A 407 -16.17 21.43 8.31
C LEU A 407 -17.42 22.26 8.67
N PRO A 408 -18.43 22.31 7.79
CA PRO A 408 -19.75 22.84 8.16
C PRO A 408 -20.29 22.11 9.39
N PHE A 409 -20.92 22.85 10.32
CA PHE A 409 -21.56 22.24 11.49
C PHE A 409 -22.59 21.20 11.05
N GLY A 410 -22.53 20.01 11.66
CA GLY A 410 -23.38 18.88 11.27
C GLY A 410 -22.89 18.04 10.09
N ALA A 411 -21.79 18.41 9.41
CA ALA A 411 -21.16 17.58 8.39
C ALA A 411 -20.30 16.45 9.02
N ALA A 412 -20.91 15.69 9.93
CA ALA A 412 -20.26 14.70 10.77
C ALA A 412 -21.19 13.52 11.12
N CYS A 413 -20.63 12.50 11.77
CA CYS A 413 -21.32 11.32 12.28
C CYS A 413 -20.73 10.95 13.66
N VAL A 414 -21.59 10.76 14.66
CA VAL A 414 -21.16 10.37 16.01
C VAL A 414 -21.84 9.07 16.39
N ALA A 415 -21.07 8.02 16.69
CA ALA A 415 -21.59 6.72 17.10
C ALA A 415 -21.46 6.52 18.62
N PHE A 416 -22.40 5.79 19.21
CA PHE A 416 -22.33 5.40 20.62
C PHE A 416 -21.25 4.34 20.86
N ASN A 417 -20.77 4.27 22.10
CA ASN A 417 -19.93 3.17 22.57
C ASN A 417 -20.81 1.98 22.97
N ASP A 418 -21.10 1.10 22.01
CA ASP A 418 -21.88 -0.13 22.22
C ASP A 418 -21.09 -1.16 23.06
N THR A 419 -21.54 -1.40 24.29
CA THR A 419 -20.88 -2.31 25.22
C THR A 419 -21.07 -3.78 24.85
N SER A 420 -22.09 -4.13 24.05
CA SER A 420 -22.29 -5.50 23.55
C SER A 420 -21.57 -5.75 22.22
N PHE A 421 -21.27 -4.69 21.45
CA PHE A 421 -20.50 -4.79 20.19
C PHE A 421 -19.37 -3.76 20.04
N ILE A 422 -18.46 -3.73 21.02
CA ILE A 422 -17.29 -2.85 21.11
C ILE A 422 -16.59 -2.64 19.74
N GLY A 423 -16.52 -1.39 19.29
CA GLY A 423 -15.83 -0.99 18.05
C GLY A 423 -16.65 -1.14 16.77
N PHE A 424 -17.88 -1.64 16.84
CA PHE A 424 -18.86 -1.45 15.78
C PHE A 424 -19.56 -0.08 15.96
N PRO A 425 -19.72 0.74 14.91
CA PRO A 425 -20.34 2.06 15.02
C PRO A 425 -21.87 1.93 15.06
N THR A 426 -22.41 1.22 16.05
CA THR A 426 -23.85 1.01 16.19
C THR A 426 -24.56 2.34 16.42
N PHE A 427 -25.73 2.51 15.80
CA PHE A 427 -26.66 3.62 16.11
C PHE A 427 -26.05 5.03 15.95
N PRO A 428 -25.53 5.38 14.75
CA PRO A 428 -24.96 6.70 14.51
C PRO A 428 -26.01 7.81 14.63
N VAL A 429 -25.56 8.92 15.20
CA VAL A 429 -26.24 10.21 15.23
C VAL A 429 -25.84 11.02 14.01
N ILE A 430 -26.84 11.61 13.33
CA ILE A 430 -26.69 12.41 12.12
C ILE A 430 -27.49 13.71 12.26
N HIS A 431 -26.85 14.84 11.95
CA HIS A 431 -27.47 16.17 11.93
C HIS A 431 -28.21 16.43 10.60
N LYS A 432 -29.23 17.30 10.62
CA LYS A 432 -30.08 17.67 9.46
C LYS A 432 -29.30 18.10 8.22
N TRP A 433 -28.11 18.67 8.39
CA TRP A 433 -27.19 19.01 7.29
C TRP A 433 -26.95 17.85 6.32
N HIS A 434 -26.88 16.62 6.83
CA HIS A 434 -26.79 15.42 5.99
C HIS A 434 -28.03 15.25 5.12
N PHE A 435 -29.22 15.31 5.71
CA PHE A 435 -30.47 15.15 4.97
C PHE A 435 -30.66 16.26 3.93
N GLU A 436 -30.36 17.51 4.28
CA GLU A 436 -30.35 18.67 3.36
C GLU A 436 -29.36 18.47 2.19
N THR A 437 -28.20 17.85 2.45
CA THR A 437 -27.16 17.58 1.44
C THR A 437 -27.48 16.38 0.54
N PHE A 438 -28.05 15.32 1.10
CA PHE A 438 -28.21 14.03 0.42
C PHE A 438 -29.64 13.75 -0.07
N GLY A 439 -30.65 14.43 0.49
CA GLY A 439 -32.09 14.18 0.27
C GLY A 439 -32.62 12.92 0.95
N ASP A 440 -31.76 12.20 1.67
CA ASP A 440 -32.05 10.93 2.34
C ASP A 440 -30.89 10.64 3.33
N ILE A 441 -31.12 9.84 4.36
CA ILE A 441 -30.06 9.44 5.32
C ILE A 441 -29.30 8.19 4.90
N LEU A 442 -29.86 7.35 4.02
CA LEU A 442 -29.24 6.09 3.60
C LEU A 442 -29.45 5.80 2.10
N PRO A 443 -28.50 5.12 1.44
CA PRO A 443 -28.69 4.62 0.08
C PRO A 443 -29.89 3.66 -0.01
N SER A 444 -30.77 3.86 -0.99
CA SER A 444 -31.97 3.03 -1.21
C SER A 444 -31.68 1.56 -1.51
N GLN A 445 -30.43 1.24 -1.88
CA GLN A 445 -29.98 -0.14 -2.08
C GLN A 445 -29.91 -0.92 -0.76
N LEU A 446 -29.60 -0.27 0.36
CA LEU A 446 -29.51 -0.92 1.68
C LEU A 446 -30.90 -1.41 2.12
N GLN A 447 -31.04 -2.70 2.42
CA GLN A 447 -32.32 -3.28 2.83
C GLN A 447 -32.47 -3.29 4.36
N ASN A 448 -31.63 -4.06 5.06
CA ASN A 448 -31.74 -4.26 6.51
C ASN A 448 -30.40 -4.43 7.24
N GLN A 449 -29.30 -4.20 6.53
CA GLN A 449 -27.94 -4.30 7.03
C GLN A 449 -27.11 -3.15 6.44
N GLY A 450 -26.09 -2.71 7.18
CA GLY A 450 -25.04 -1.84 6.67
C GLY A 450 -25.32 -0.34 6.78
N GLY A 451 -26.48 0.10 7.28
CA GLY A 451 -26.80 1.52 7.49
C GLY A 451 -25.82 2.21 8.43
N ASP A 452 -25.63 1.63 9.62
CA ASP A 452 -24.74 2.16 10.66
C ASP A 452 -23.27 2.32 10.18
N PRO A 453 -22.60 1.25 9.68
CA PRO A 453 -21.23 1.38 9.19
C PRO A 453 -21.12 2.18 7.89
N PHE A 454 -22.17 2.27 7.06
CA PHE A 454 -22.16 3.14 5.88
C PHE A 454 -22.03 4.61 6.29
N LEU A 455 -22.85 5.08 7.23
CA LEU A 455 -22.82 6.46 7.72
C LEU A 455 -21.48 6.78 8.37
N PHE A 456 -20.97 5.89 9.21
CA PHE A 456 -19.66 6.09 9.85
C PHE A 456 -18.52 6.15 8.83
N GLU A 457 -18.43 5.18 7.91
CA GLU A 457 -17.35 5.12 6.91
C GLU A 457 -17.41 6.24 5.86
N LEU A 458 -18.58 6.85 5.63
CA LEU A 458 -18.73 8.04 4.79
C LEU A 458 -17.97 9.25 5.36
N TYR A 459 -18.13 9.52 6.65
CA TYR A 459 -17.52 10.68 7.33
C TYR A 459 -16.09 10.42 7.86
N LYS A 460 -15.73 9.17 8.17
CA LYS A 460 -14.39 8.75 8.62
C LYS A 460 -13.26 9.27 7.72
N ARG A 461 -13.51 9.32 6.41
CA ARG A 461 -12.58 9.79 5.36
C ARG A 461 -12.35 11.31 5.33
N PHE A 462 -13.04 12.05 6.18
CA PHE A 462 -12.86 13.49 6.37
C PHE A 462 -12.49 13.84 7.83
N GLY A 463 -12.16 12.83 8.66
CA GLY A 463 -11.94 13.00 10.10
C GLY A 463 -13.22 13.22 10.92
N ALA A 464 -14.37 13.16 10.26
CA ALA A 464 -15.65 13.64 10.78
C ALA A 464 -16.55 12.52 11.34
N ALA A 465 -16.00 11.34 11.60
CA ALA A 465 -16.68 10.25 12.28
C ALA A 465 -16.00 9.98 13.63
N ARG A 466 -16.75 10.04 14.72
CA ARG A 466 -16.23 9.80 16.09
C ARG A 466 -17.08 8.80 16.85
N PHE A 467 -16.46 8.09 17.77
CA PHE A 467 -17.15 7.36 18.83
C PHE A 467 -17.26 8.28 20.04
N GLU A 468 -18.47 8.50 20.55
CA GLU A 468 -18.63 9.17 21.84
C GLU A 468 -18.43 8.13 22.95
N LEU A 469 -17.18 8.05 23.44
CA LEU A 469 -16.72 6.96 24.32
C LEU A 469 -17.43 6.94 25.68
N ASP A 470 -17.92 8.11 26.10
CA ASP A 470 -18.69 8.28 27.33
C ASP A 470 -20.20 8.10 27.12
N ALA A 471 -20.73 8.14 25.89
CA ALA A 471 -22.13 7.81 25.59
C ALA A 471 -22.26 6.31 25.31
N ARG A 472 -22.64 5.55 26.34
CA ARG A 472 -22.72 4.08 26.29
C ARG A 472 -24.15 3.59 26.14
N LEU A 473 -24.28 2.52 25.37
CA LEU A 473 -25.52 1.75 25.24
C LEU A 473 -25.21 0.26 25.19
N GLU A 474 -26.25 -0.54 25.39
CA GLU A 474 -26.23 -1.98 25.22
C GLU A 474 -27.32 -2.42 24.26
N ASN A 475 -26.95 -3.21 23.25
CA ASN A 475 -27.90 -3.86 22.34
C ASN A 475 -28.18 -5.29 22.82
N SER A 476 -29.36 -5.51 23.43
CA SER A 476 -29.61 -6.70 24.26
C SER A 476 -29.87 -8.00 23.47
N LEU A 477 -30.37 -7.91 22.23
CA LEU A 477 -30.55 -9.08 21.35
C LEU A 477 -29.40 -9.24 20.36
N GLY A 478 -28.77 -8.13 19.98
CA GLY A 478 -27.61 -8.08 19.11
C GLY A 478 -27.88 -8.45 17.66
N GLY A 479 -27.10 -7.88 16.75
CA GLY A 479 -27.12 -8.27 15.34
C GLY A 479 -26.48 -9.63 15.03
N GLN A 480 -26.26 -10.52 16.01
CA GLN A 480 -25.52 -11.78 15.83
C GLN A 480 -26.44 -12.98 15.56
N PHE A 481 -25.88 -14.11 15.10
CA PHE A 481 -26.66 -15.32 14.79
C PHE A 481 -26.52 -16.29 15.99
N PRO A 482 -27.59 -16.96 16.46
CA PRO A 482 -28.92 -17.10 15.84
C PRO A 482 -29.99 -16.06 16.26
N SER A 483 -29.68 -15.06 17.10
CA SER A 483 -30.69 -14.12 17.66
C SER A 483 -31.24 -13.06 16.68
N ALA A 484 -30.70 -12.98 15.46
CA ALA A 484 -31.12 -11.99 14.45
C ALA A 484 -32.62 -12.10 14.09
N ARG A 485 -33.36 -10.99 14.27
CA ARG A 485 -34.82 -10.92 14.06
C ARG A 485 -35.31 -11.11 12.62
N TYR A 486 -34.42 -11.00 11.64
CA TYR A 486 -34.73 -11.20 10.22
C TYR A 486 -33.58 -11.89 9.49
N ARG A 487 -33.86 -12.44 8.30
CA ARG A 487 -32.83 -12.83 7.34
C ARG A 487 -32.03 -11.60 6.92
N LYS A 488 -30.71 -11.70 7.03
CA LYS A 488 -29.77 -10.62 6.71
C LYS A 488 -29.51 -10.53 5.21
N ASP A 489 -29.82 -9.39 4.61
CA ASP A 489 -29.51 -9.11 3.21
C ASP A 489 -28.23 -8.27 3.10
N ARG A 490 -27.10 -8.95 2.87
CA ARG A 490 -25.78 -8.31 2.83
C ARG A 490 -25.52 -7.60 1.50
N VAL A 491 -25.93 -6.34 1.42
CA VAL A 491 -25.54 -5.41 0.34
C VAL A 491 -24.11 -4.93 0.56
N ARG A 492 -23.26 -5.03 -0.47
CA ARG A 492 -21.88 -4.51 -0.44
C ARG A 492 -21.84 -3.03 -0.76
N PHE A 493 -22.02 -2.18 0.24
CA PHE A 493 -21.96 -0.72 0.05
C PHE A 493 -20.53 -0.20 -0.12
N GLU A 494 -19.53 -0.96 0.34
CA GLU A 494 -18.16 -0.49 0.54
C GLU A 494 -17.42 -0.10 -0.76
N ASN A 495 -17.88 -0.57 -1.92
CA ASN A 495 -17.32 -0.24 -3.22
C ASN A 495 -18.03 0.95 -3.89
N ASP A 496 -18.98 0.70 -4.80
CA ASP A 496 -19.51 1.71 -5.72
C ASP A 496 -20.44 2.71 -5.01
N ILE A 497 -21.30 2.22 -4.11
CA ILE A 497 -22.27 3.02 -3.34
C ILE A 497 -21.53 4.05 -2.46
N LEU A 498 -20.59 3.59 -1.63
CA LEU A 498 -19.78 4.48 -0.78
C LEU A 498 -18.94 5.44 -1.63
N THR A 499 -18.38 4.99 -2.76
CA THR A 499 -17.59 5.87 -3.64
C THR A 499 -18.44 6.99 -4.26
N GLN A 500 -19.68 6.70 -4.67
CA GLN A 500 -20.63 7.70 -5.17
C GLN A 500 -20.98 8.72 -4.09
N TRP A 501 -21.29 8.27 -2.86
CA TRP A 501 -21.64 9.15 -1.75
C TRP A 501 -20.45 9.97 -1.24
N LEU A 502 -19.23 9.42 -1.23
CA LEU A 502 -17.99 10.16 -0.96
C LEU A 502 -17.72 11.26 -2.00
N SER A 503 -18.13 11.06 -3.26
CA SER A 503 -18.05 12.09 -4.31
C SER A 503 -19.05 13.22 -4.07
N ARG A 504 -20.31 12.87 -3.72
CA ARG A 504 -21.34 13.84 -3.32
C ARG A 504 -20.92 14.64 -2.08
N LEU A 505 -20.41 13.98 -1.03
CA LEU A 505 -19.90 14.63 0.18
C LEU A 505 -18.76 15.60 -0.16
N HIS A 506 -17.77 15.14 -0.92
CA HIS A 506 -16.65 15.98 -1.34
C HIS A 506 -17.11 17.23 -2.09
N LYS A 507 -18.08 17.11 -3.01
CA LYS A 507 -18.67 18.25 -3.72
C LYS A 507 -19.40 19.22 -2.78
N ALA A 508 -20.15 18.70 -1.81
CA ALA A 508 -20.87 19.51 -0.82
C ALA A 508 -19.95 20.27 0.16
N LEU A 509 -18.71 19.80 0.34
CA LEU A 509 -17.71 20.43 1.21
C LEU A 509 -16.83 21.47 0.48
N LEU A 510 -16.92 21.63 -0.84
CA LEU A 510 -16.18 22.65 -1.57
C LEU A 510 -16.78 24.07 -1.34
N PRO A 511 -15.95 25.13 -1.26
CA PRO A 511 -14.50 25.15 -1.46
C PRO A 511 -13.68 24.78 -0.20
N SER A 512 -14.30 24.75 0.99
CA SER A 512 -13.63 24.55 2.29
C SER A 512 -13.13 23.12 2.55
N CYS A 513 -13.16 22.23 1.56
CA CYS A 513 -13.00 20.79 1.79
C CYS A 513 -11.61 20.47 2.36
N PRO A 514 -11.51 19.86 3.56
CA PRO A 514 -10.23 19.39 4.08
C PRO A 514 -9.69 18.27 3.20
N LYS A 515 -8.37 18.04 3.29
CA LYS A 515 -7.75 16.85 2.69
C LYS A 515 -8.37 15.60 3.32
N ARG A 516 -8.64 14.59 2.50
CA ARG A 516 -9.18 13.31 2.97
C ARG A 516 -8.21 12.64 3.94
N VAL A 517 -8.74 12.15 5.06
CA VAL A 517 -8.01 11.30 6.00
C VAL A 517 -7.87 9.90 5.38
N PRO A 518 -6.65 9.38 5.20
CA PRO A 518 -6.47 8.02 4.70
C PRO A 518 -7.09 6.99 5.65
N CYS A 519 -7.75 5.98 5.10
CA CYS A 519 -8.23 4.82 5.84
C CYS A 519 -7.36 3.61 5.48
N LEU A 520 -6.62 3.10 6.46
CA LEU A 520 -5.63 2.03 6.31
C LEU A 520 -5.83 1.02 7.45
N ASP A 521 -6.41 -0.15 7.17
CA ASP A 521 -6.58 -1.19 8.18
C ASP A 521 -5.37 -2.13 8.23
N VAL A 522 -5.22 -2.89 9.32
CA VAL A 522 -4.17 -3.89 9.48
C VAL A 522 -4.81 -5.22 9.83
N VAL A 523 -4.57 -6.28 9.07
CA VAL A 523 -5.11 -7.63 9.33
C VAL A 523 -3.99 -8.55 9.79
N VAL A 524 -4.16 -9.14 10.98
CA VAL A 524 -3.19 -10.04 11.62
C VAL A 524 -3.85 -11.39 11.89
N PRO A 525 -3.61 -12.42 11.07
CA PRO A 525 -4.02 -13.79 11.39
C PRO A 525 -3.11 -14.33 12.50
N THR A 526 -3.70 -14.84 13.60
CA THR A 526 -2.92 -15.44 14.69
C THR A 526 -3.38 -16.85 15.02
N PHE A 527 -2.41 -17.78 15.01
CA PHE A 527 -2.56 -19.13 15.54
C PHE A 527 -1.69 -19.34 16.78
N ARG A 528 -0.54 -18.64 16.86
CA ARG A 528 0.41 -18.74 17.97
C ARG A 528 -0.07 -18.02 19.22
N CYS A 529 -0.96 -17.02 19.04
CA CYS A 529 -1.57 -16.26 20.12
C CYS A 529 -0.56 -15.46 20.98
N ASP A 530 0.57 -15.03 20.41
CA ASP A 530 1.58 -14.25 21.12
C ASP A 530 1.10 -12.82 21.44
N LEU A 531 0.70 -12.61 22.69
CA LEU A 531 0.23 -11.32 23.18
C LEU A 531 1.27 -10.20 23.11
N ALA A 532 2.56 -10.50 23.20
CA ALA A 532 3.61 -9.48 23.13
C ALA A 532 3.77 -8.96 21.70
N GLN A 533 3.78 -9.87 20.72
CA GLN A 533 3.83 -9.51 19.29
C GLN A 533 2.55 -8.81 18.84
N LEU A 534 1.37 -9.33 19.21
CA LEU A 534 0.09 -8.69 18.89
C LEU A 534 0.00 -7.27 19.47
N ARG A 535 0.48 -7.04 20.71
CA ARG A 535 0.56 -5.70 21.32
C ARG A 535 1.52 -4.77 20.58
N ARG A 536 2.68 -5.25 20.10
CA ARG A 536 3.59 -4.44 19.28
C ARG A 536 2.94 -4.01 17.96
N ILE A 537 2.22 -4.92 17.30
CA ILE A 537 1.54 -4.60 16.03
C ILE A 537 0.41 -3.60 16.28
N THR A 538 -0.45 -3.78 17.29
CA THR A 538 -1.56 -2.85 17.59
C THR A 538 -1.11 -1.52 18.22
N ALA A 539 0.14 -1.42 18.67
CA ALA A 539 0.76 -0.16 19.10
C ALA A 539 1.28 0.71 17.94
N LEU A 540 1.29 0.23 16.68
CA LEU A 540 1.72 1.03 15.53
C LEU A 540 0.89 2.31 15.37
N ARG A 541 1.55 3.44 15.14
CA ARG A 541 0.94 4.75 14.87
C ARG A 541 1.59 5.37 13.64
N ALA A 542 0.89 6.30 13.00
CA ALA A 542 1.43 7.12 11.92
C ALA A 542 1.78 8.51 12.48
N SER A 543 2.71 9.21 11.83
CA SER A 543 3.05 10.60 12.15
C SER A 543 2.11 11.64 11.53
N VAL A 544 1.05 11.20 10.84
CA VAL A 544 0.00 12.03 10.23
C VAL A 544 -1.39 11.52 10.59
N PRO A 545 -2.45 12.37 10.56
CA PRO A 545 -3.83 11.93 10.76
C PRO A 545 -4.23 10.83 9.77
N VAL A 546 -4.64 9.69 10.32
CA VAL A 546 -5.06 8.47 9.60
C VAL A 546 -6.11 7.75 10.45
N ALA A 547 -7.04 7.05 9.82
CA ALA A 547 -7.95 6.14 10.51
C ALA A 547 -7.50 4.67 10.26
N VAL A 548 -7.24 3.94 11.35
CA VAL A 548 -6.68 2.57 11.32
C VAL A 548 -7.51 1.64 12.21
N SER A 549 -8.06 0.58 11.64
CA SER A 549 -8.61 -0.54 12.39
C SER A 549 -7.68 -1.76 12.27
N PHE A 550 -7.16 -2.22 13.40
CA PHE A 550 -6.45 -3.51 13.52
C PHE A 550 -7.49 -4.62 13.64
N TRP A 551 -7.31 -5.70 12.88
CA TRP A 551 -8.17 -6.88 12.83
C TRP A 551 -7.34 -8.11 13.19
N ILE A 552 -7.33 -8.46 14.48
CA ILE A 552 -6.72 -9.69 15.00
C ILE A 552 -7.70 -10.84 14.74
N ILE A 553 -7.29 -11.80 13.91
CA ILE A 553 -8.10 -12.97 13.57
C ILE A 553 -7.51 -14.19 14.28
N GLN A 554 -8.08 -14.55 15.42
CA GLN A 554 -7.68 -15.72 16.19
C GLN A 554 -8.21 -17.00 15.54
N ASP A 555 -7.30 -17.78 14.98
CA ASP A 555 -7.57 -19.03 14.26
C ASP A 555 -7.19 -20.29 15.09
N ASN A 556 -6.83 -20.11 16.36
CA ASN A 556 -6.59 -21.17 17.33
C ASN A 556 -7.70 -21.16 18.41
N PRO A 557 -8.74 -21.99 18.29
CA PRO A 557 -9.85 -22.02 19.26
C PRO A 557 -9.44 -22.58 20.63
N ASP A 558 -8.39 -23.40 20.67
CA ASP A 558 -7.89 -24.16 21.83
C ASP A 558 -6.79 -23.40 22.60
N SER A 559 -6.47 -22.18 22.20
CA SER A 559 -5.43 -21.37 22.84
C SER A 559 -5.80 -20.97 24.27
N PRO A 560 -4.94 -21.19 25.27
CA PRO A 560 -5.18 -20.75 26.65
C PRO A 560 -5.21 -19.21 26.78
N LEU A 561 -4.65 -18.49 25.80
CA LEU A 561 -4.58 -17.02 25.76
C LEU A 561 -5.82 -16.39 25.10
N ARG A 562 -6.80 -17.20 24.65
CA ARG A 562 -8.00 -16.75 23.92
C ARG A 562 -8.71 -15.55 24.56
N GLN A 563 -9.06 -15.65 25.85
CA GLN A 563 -9.74 -14.55 26.53
C GLN A 563 -8.86 -13.31 26.67
N GLN A 564 -7.53 -13.48 26.82
CA GLN A 564 -6.59 -12.36 26.91
C GLN A 564 -6.43 -11.63 25.57
N ILE A 565 -6.48 -12.37 24.45
CA ILE A 565 -6.53 -11.79 23.09
C ILE A 565 -7.86 -11.07 22.88
N LYS A 566 -8.99 -11.68 23.24
CA LYS A 566 -10.31 -11.02 23.18
C LYS A 566 -10.35 -9.72 23.97
N ASN A 567 -9.70 -9.67 25.14
CA ASN A 567 -9.55 -8.47 25.96
C ASN A 567 -8.64 -7.39 25.34
N MET A 568 -7.97 -7.64 24.20
CA MET A 568 -7.28 -6.59 23.43
C MET A 568 -8.24 -5.71 22.61
N GLN A 569 -9.52 -6.08 22.49
CA GLN A 569 -10.50 -5.32 21.73
C GLN A 569 -10.72 -3.94 22.36
N GLN A 570 -10.47 -2.87 21.59
CA GLN A 570 -10.44 -1.50 22.07
C GLN A 570 -10.98 -0.53 21.02
N VAL A 571 -11.79 0.44 21.45
CA VAL A 571 -12.22 1.58 20.64
C VAL A 571 -11.35 2.80 20.94
N SER A 572 -10.97 3.53 19.89
CA SER A 572 -10.60 4.95 19.99
C SER A 572 -11.01 5.66 18.70
N GLN A 573 -10.84 6.98 18.64
CA GLN A 573 -11.23 7.77 17.48
C GLN A 573 -10.52 7.33 16.19
N ASN A 574 -9.19 7.24 16.23
CA ASN A 574 -8.36 7.03 15.04
C ASN A 574 -7.71 5.63 14.98
N TYR A 575 -7.61 4.91 16.11
CA TYR A 575 -6.94 3.60 16.20
C TYR A 575 -7.78 2.59 16.96
N GLN A 576 -8.34 1.60 16.28
CA GLN A 576 -9.23 0.61 16.89
C GLN A 576 -8.63 -0.78 16.81
N VAL A 577 -8.78 -1.57 17.86
CA VAL A 577 -8.40 -2.99 17.87
C VAL A 577 -9.66 -3.82 17.89
N ASN A 578 -9.86 -4.59 16.82
CA ASN A 578 -10.94 -5.54 16.66
C ASN A 578 -10.39 -6.96 16.73
N VAL A 579 -11.05 -7.80 17.52
CA VAL A 579 -10.70 -9.23 17.65
C VAL A 579 -11.84 -10.06 17.10
N ARG A 580 -11.54 -11.03 16.25
CA ARG A 580 -12.51 -12.00 15.73
C ARG A 580 -11.94 -13.41 15.84
N GLU A 581 -12.78 -14.36 16.26
CA GLU A 581 -12.38 -15.74 16.51
C GLU A 581 -12.98 -16.67 15.45
N HIS A 582 -12.25 -17.71 15.06
CA HIS A 582 -12.83 -18.87 14.39
C HIS A 582 -13.12 -20.00 15.38
N ALA A 583 -14.24 -20.71 15.16
CA ALA A 583 -14.61 -21.88 15.96
C ALA A 583 -13.69 -23.10 15.71
N THR A 584 -12.99 -23.14 14.58
CA THR A 584 -12.01 -24.17 14.20
C THR A 584 -10.87 -23.51 13.42
N ASN A 585 -9.67 -24.10 13.43
CA ASN A 585 -8.55 -23.61 12.62
C ASN A 585 -8.88 -23.71 11.12
N ARG A 586 -9.00 -22.56 10.44
CA ARG A 586 -9.33 -22.43 9.02
C ARG A 586 -8.11 -22.15 8.13
N GLY A 587 -6.96 -21.82 8.72
CA GLY A 587 -5.71 -21.51 8.04
C GLY A 587 -5.55 -20.05 7.63
N ALA A 588 -4.29 -19.66 7.37
CA ALA A 588 -3.90 -18.27 7.10
C ALA A 588 -4.72 -17.60 5.98
N SER A 589 -4.93 -18.27 4.84
CA SER A 589 -5.77 -17.75 3.75
C SER A 589 -7.20 -17.41 4.20
N ALA A 590 -7.83 -18.27 5.00
CA ALA A 590 -9.18 -18.05 5.50
C ALA A 590 -9.23 -16.94 6.54
N ALA A 591 -8.25 -16.89 7.45
CA ALA A 591 -8.13 -15.83 8.46
C ALA A 591 -7.92 -14.45 7.81
N ARG A 592 -6.98 -14.32 6.87
CA ARG A 592 -6.76 -13.07 6.11
C ARG A 592 -8.01 -12.66 5.33
N ASN A 593 -8.70 -13.60 4.69
CA ASN A 593 -9.98 -13.35 4.01
C ASN A 593 -11.09 -12.87 4.95
N TYR A 594 -11.11 -13.36 6.20
CA TYR A 594 -12.10 -12.96 7.20
C TYR A 594 -11.82 -11.54 7.71
N GLY A 595 -10.56 -11.16 7.95
CA GLY A 595 -10.17 -9.77 8.23
C GLY A 595 -10.48 -8.82 7.07
N LEU A 596 -10.08 -9.17 5.84
CA LEU A 596 -10.47 -8.47 4.60
C LEU A 596 -11.99 -8.45 4.36
N GLY A 597 -12.77 -9.27 5.07
CA GLY A 597 -14.24 -9.31 5.01
C GLY A 597 -14.93 -8.36 6.00
N HIS A 598 -14.17 -7.77 6.94
CA HIS A 598 -14.62 -6.78 7.91
C HIS A 598 -14.06 -5.38 7.66
N SER A 599 -12.84 -5.27 7.11
CA SER A 599 -12.22 -3.99 6.77
C SER A 599 -13.04 -3.22 5.74
N TYR A 600 -13.33 -1.97 6.07
CA TYR A 600 -13.90 -0.97 5.15
C TYR A 600 -12.86 0.04 4.66
N ALA A 601 -11.58 -0.08 5.05
CA ALA A 601 -10.51 0.80 4.62
C ALA A 601 -10.25 0.79 3.10
N ASP A 602 -9.64 1.85 2.57
CA ASP A 602 -9.25 1.92 1.16
C ASP A 602 -8.03 1.02 0.87
N TRP A 603 -7.20 0.80 1.88
CA TRP A 603 -6.02 -0.08 1.87
C TRP A 603 -5.97 -0.93 3.13
N VAL A 604 -5.34 -2.10 3.04
CA VAL A 604 -5.15 -3.04 4.15
C VAL A 604 -3.72 -3.56 4.17
N VAL A 605 -3.03 -3.40 5.29
CA VAL A 605 -1.72 -4.04 5.55
C VAL A 605 -1.96 -5.45 6.09
N LEU A 606 -1.33 -6.44 5.47
CA LEU A 606 -1.25 -7.82 5.96
C LEU A 606 0.09 -7.97 6.69
N ILE A 607 0.01 -8.46 7.92
CA ILE A 607 1.15 -8.65 8.83
C ILE A 607 0.95 -10.00 9.53
N ASP A 608 1.98 -10.84 9.60
CA ASP A 608 1.90 -12.13 10.30
C ASP A 608 2.13 -11.97 11.81
N ASP A 609 1.60 -12.88 12.64
CA ASP A 609 1.63 -12.76 14.11
C ASP A 609 3.02 -12.91 14.76
N ASP A 610 4.03 -13.28 13.99
CA ASP A 610 5.41 -13.49 14.44
C ASP A 610 6.39 -12.38 14.01
N VAL A 611 6.00 -11.42 13.17
CA VAL A 611 6.90 -10.32 12.77
C VAL A 611 6.88 -9.14 13.75
N VAL A 612 8.02 -8.47 13.86
CA VAL A 612 8.20 -7.22 14.60
C VAL A 612 8.21 -6.06 13.58
N PRO A 613 7.11 -5.31 13.41
CA PRO A 613 7.11 -4.16 12.51
C PRO A 613 7.92 -3.00 13.08
N THR A 614 8.60 -2.24 12.22
CA THR A 614 9.24 -0.99 12.62
C THR A 614 8.20 0.09 12.96
N PRO A 615 8.50 1.05 13.87
CA PRO A 615 7.54 2.09 14.27
C PRO A 615 6.98 2.92 13.12
N HIS A 616 7.72 3.05 12.01
CA HIS A 616 7.34 3.84 10.84
C HIS A 616 6.68 3.02 9.71
N LEU A 617 6.27 1.77 9.96
CA LEU A 617 5.66 0.90 8.94
C LEU A 617 4.45 1.58 8.27
N LEU A 618 3.56 2.17 9.07
CA LEU A 618 2.36 2.83 8.56
C LEU A 618 2.71 4.07 7.72
N ASP A 619 3.65 4.91 8.17
CA ASP A 619 4.12 6.09 7.42
C ASP A 619 4.70 5.70 6.07
N ALA A 620 5.53 4.66 6.02
CA ALA A 620 6.12 4.17 4.77
C ALA A 620 5.06 3.68 3.77
N TYR A 621 4.01 3.01 4.24
CA TYR A 621 2.87 2.61 3.40
C TYR A 621 1.99 3.79 2.99
N LEU A 622 1.67 4.72 3.89
CA LEU A 622 0.89 5.92 3.57
C LEU A 622 1.59 6.80 2.52
N GLY A 623 2.89 7.02 2.68
CA GLY A 623 3.71 7.67 1.64
C GLY A 623 3.73 6.89 0.33
N ALA A 624 3.78 5.55 0.37
CA ALA A 624 3.72 4.73 -0.83
C ALA A 624 2.36 4.76 -1.53
N ILE A 625 1.26 4.88 -0.78
CA ILE A 625 -0.10 5.07 -1.32
C ILE A 625 -0.20 6.40 -2.06
N ALA A 626 0.40 7.47 -1.52
CA ALA A 626 0.45 8.78 -2.18
C ALA A 626 1.33 8.78 -3.45
N ARG A 627 2.46 8.06 -3.44
CA ARG A 627 3.36 7.91 -4.60
C ARG A 627 2.81 6.97 -5.68
N PHE A 628 2.03 5.95 -5.30
CA PHE A 628 1.53 4.92 -6.21
C PHE A 628 -0.01 4.70 -6.08
N PRO A 629 -0.84 5.73 -6.31
CA PRO A 629 -2.29 5.66 -6.09
C PRO A 629 -3.03 4.71 -7.04
N SER A 630 -2.35 4.18 -8.07
CA SER A 630 -2.84 3.16 -9.01
C SER A 630 -2.38 1.73 -8.68
N ALA A 631 -1.47 1.52 -7.73
CA ALA A 631 -0.97 0.18 -7.40
C ALA A 631 -2.08 -0.78 -6.92
N SER A 632 -1.91 -2.07 -7.18
CA SER A 632 -2.77 -3.12 -6.63
C SER A 632 -2.21 -3.69 -5.32
N VAL A 633 -0.87 -3.73 -5.23
CA VAL A 633 -0.09 -4.30 -4.13
C VAL A 633 1.16 -3.44 -3.89
N LEU A 634 1.46 -3.20 -2.63
CA LEU A 634 2.64 -2.52 -2.12
C LEU A 634 3.42 -3.51 -1.25
N VAL A 635 4.62 -3.89 -1.70
CA VAL A 635 5.44 -4.94 -1.06
C VAL A 635 6.42 -4.31 -0.08
N GLY A 636 6.28 -4.62 1.21
CA GLY A 636 7.23 -4.24 2.25
C GLY A 636 8.51 -5.08 2.23
N THR A 637 9.43 -4.76 3.13
CA THR A 637 10.63 -5.56 3.39
C THR A 637 10.50 -6.24 4.76
N THR A 638 10.80 -7.53 4.81
CA THR A 638 10.94 -8.26 6.06
C THR A 638 12.35 -8.82 6.15
N HIS A 639 13.12 -8.40 7.15
CA HIS A 639 14.46 -8.97 7.37
C HIS A 639 14.37 -10.22 8.24
N LEU A 640 15.27 -11.16 8.00
CA LEU A 640 15.57 -12.24 8.95
C LEU A 640 16.84 -11.85 9.71
N PRO A 641 17.09 -12.41 10.91
CA PRO A 641 18.27 -12.10 11.69
C PRO A 641 19.52 -12.57 10.94
N ALA A 642 20.69 -12.08 11.35
CA ALA A 642 21.95 -12.60 10.85
C ALA A 642 22.01 -14.14 11.02
N PRO A 643 22.59 -14.89 10.06
CA PRO A 643 22.80 -16.32 10.21
C PRO A 643 23.60 -16.64 11.48
N MET A 644 23.08 -17.56 12.29
CA MET A 644 23.63 -17.89 13.61
C MET A 644 24.26 -19.28 13.68
N ASN A 645 24.04 -20.12 12.67
CA ASN A 645 24.54 -21.49 12.61
C ASN A 645 24.69 -21.97 11.14
N LEU A 646 25.15 -23.21 10.95
CA LEU A 646 25.34 -23.80 9.62
C LEU A 646 24.05 -23.82 8.77
N LEU A 647 22.92 -24.18 9.39
CA LEU A 647 21.62 -24.32 8.73
C LEU A 647 21.08 -22.97 8.25
N THR A 648 21.00 -21.97 9.13
CA THR A 648 20.58 -20.60 8.79
C THR A 648 21.49 -19.98 7.72
N SER A 649 22.79 -20.26 7.76
CA SER A 649 23.74 -19.84 6.73
C SER A 649 23.47 -20.49 5.37
N ALA A 650 23.13 -21.78 5.36
CA ALA A 650 22.73 -22.51 4.15
C ALA A 650 21.40 -22.01 3.58
N ILE A 651 20.42 -21.70 4.44
CA ILE A 651 19.13 -21.11 4.06
C ILE A 651 19.32 -19.76 3.35
N VAL A 652 20.15 -18.86 3.89
CA VAL A 652 20.46 -17.56 3.26
C VAL A 652 21.27 -17.74 1.98
N ALA A 653 22.29 -18.61 1.97
CA ALA A 653 23.10 -18.88 0.78
C ALA A 653 22.26 -19.41 -0.40
N SER A 654 21.26 -20.26 -0.11
CA SER A 654 20.30 -20.76 -1.09
C SER A 654 19.25 -19.73 -1.53
N ASP A 655 19.21 -18.53 -0.91
CA ASP A 655 18.29 -17.42 -1.24
C ASP A 655 16.80 -17.80 -1.10
N ILE A 656 16.54 -18.82 -0.27
CA ILE A 656 15.21 -19.25 0.18
C ILE A 656 14.41 -18.08 0.81
N PRO A 657 14.99 -17.24 1.69
CA PRO A 657 14.30 -16.05 2.21
C PRO A 657 14.34 -14.86 1.24
N GLY A 658 14.80 -15.01 -0.01
CA GLY A 658 15.00 -13.91 -0.95
C GLY A 658 13.73 -13.11 -1.26
N ALA A 659 12.56 -13.73 -1.18
CA ALA A 659 11.26 -13.08 -1.35
C ALA A 659 10.94 -12.08 -0.22
N TYR A 660 11.41 -12.31 1.01
CA TYR A 660 11.15 -11.43 2.15
C TYR A 660 11.85 -10.06 2.00
N THR A 661 12.94 -9.99 1.25
CA THR A 661 13.71 -8.76 0.96
C THR A 661 13.60 -8.30 -0.51
N ILE A 662 12.62 -8.80 -1.26
CA ILE A 662 12.52 -8.53 -2.71
C ILE A 662 12.30 -7.04 -3.03
N ALA A 663 11.63 -6.30 -2.15
CA ALA A 663 11.35 -4.88 -2.30
C ALA A 663 12.64 -4.04 -2.38
N GLU A 664 13.69 -4.40 -1.63
CA GLU A 664 14.99 -3.71 -1.69
C GLU A 664 15.73 -3.97 -3.01
N ARG A 665 15.45 -5.11 -3.65
CA ARG A 665 16.16 -5.59 -4.85
C ARG A 665 15.46 -5.20 -6.16
N ARG A 666 14.16 -4.89 -6.14
CA ARG A 666 13.35 -4.59 -7.33
C ARG A 666 12.29 -3.54 -7.02
N ALA A 667 12.28 -2.43 -7.77
CA ALA A 667 11.23 -1.40 -7.68
C ALA A 667 9.82 -1.93 -8.05
N ASN A 668 9.75 -2.89 -8.98
CA ASN A 668 8.52 -3.51 -9.46
C ASN A 668 8.61 -5.05 -9.24
N PRO A 669 8.48 -5.55 -8.00
CA PRO A 669 8.65 -6.97 -7.71
C PRO A 669 7.54 -7.83 -8.34
N PRO A 670 7.79 -9.11 -8.67
CA PRO A 670 6.80 -9.96 -9.34
C PRO A 670 5.64 -10.38 -8.44
N TRP A 671 5.91 -10.47 -7.13
CA TRP A 671 4.99 -10.75 -6.02
C TRP A 671 5.71 -10.37 -4.70
N GLY A 672 5.04 -10.50 -3.56
CA GLY A 672 5.62 -10.27 -2.23
C GLY A 672 4.98 -11.16 -1.17
N VAL A 673 5.70 -11.38 -0.06
CA VAL A 673 5.24 -12.24 1.05
C VAL A 673 4.16 -11.56 1.89
N THR A 674 3.15 -12.32 2.32
CA THR A 674 2.02 -11.82 3.13
C THR A 674 2.38 -11.38 4.55
N ALA A 675 3.60 -11.70 5.01
CA ALA A 675 4.16 -11.23 6.29
C ALA A 675 4.31 -9.71 6.39
N ASN A 676 4.40 -9.00 5.25
CA ASN A 676 4.46 -7.53 5.20
C ASN A 676 4.02 -7.03 3.82
N LEU A 677 2.69 -6.94 3.61
CA LEU A 677 2.10 -6.65 2.30
C LEU A 677 0.90 -5.70 2.43
N CYS A 678 0.93 -4.53 1.80
CA CYS A 678 -0.24 -3.64 1.74
C CYS A 678 -1.00 -3.81 0.42
N VAL A 679 -2.31 -4.07 0.51
CA VAL A 679 -3.19 -4.41 -0.60
C VAL A 679 -4.41 -3.50 -0.63
N ARG A 680 -5.11 -3.44 -1.78
CA ARG A 680 -6.39 -2.73 -1.87
C ARG A 680 -7.44 -3.34 -0.93
N GLY A 681 -8.11 -2.48 -0.16
CA GLY A 681 -9.19 -2.83 0.75
C GLY A 681 -10.56 -2.90 0.06
N ARG A 682 -11.49 -2.03 0.45
CA ARG A 682 -12.91 -2.03 0.05
C ARG A 682 -13.17 -2.10 -1.45
N THR A 683 -12.29 -1.53 -2.27
CA THR A 683 -12.43 -1.54 -3.73
C THR A 683 -11.98 -2.84 -4.40
N SER A 684 -11.34 -3.74 -3.65
CA SER A 684 -10.88 -5.03 -4.14
C SER A 684 -11.82 -6.18 -3.76
N ARG A 685 -12.29 -6.89 -4.78
CA ARG A 685 -13.04 -8.15 -4.63
C ARG A 685 -12.11 -9.37 -4.48
N LEU A 686 -10.79 -9.20 -4.60
CA LEU A 686 -9.82 -10.30 -4.53
C LEU A 686 -9.72 -10.87 -3.12
N ARG A 687 -9.66 -12.19 -3.03
CA ARG A 687 -9.47 -12.95 -1.79
C ARG A 687 -8.43 -14.05 -2.03
N PHE A 688 -7.81 -14.55 -0.98
CA PHE A 688 -6.86 -15.67 -1.01
C PHE A 688 -7.60 -16.97 -1.33
N GLN A 689 -6.99 -17.86 -2.12
CA GLN A 689 -7.56 -19.18 -2.35
C GLN A 689 -7.39 -20.06 -1.11
N LEU A 690 -8.40 -20.86 -0.80
CA LEU A 690 -8.43 -21.70 0.40
C LEU A 690 -7.76 -23.08 0.20
N GLN A 691 -7.26 -23.37 -1.00
CA GLN A 691 -6.60 -24.63 -1.34
C GLN A 691 -5.17 -24.75 -0.78
N TYR A 692 -4.53 -23.61 -0.49
CA TYR A 692 -3.14 -23.55 -0.02
C TYR A 692 -2.99 -24.04 1.43
N PRO A 693 -1.78 -24.49 1.85
CA PRO A 693 -1.55 -25.01 3.20
C PRO A 693 -1.98 -24.02 4.29
N LYS A 694 -2.58 -24.53 5.38
CA LYS A 694 -3.07 -23.69 6.48
C LYS A 694 -1.98 -22.83 7.13
N THR A 695 -0.73 -23.27 7.06
CA THR A 695 0.47 -22.59 7.54
C THR A 695 1.04 -21.54 6.57
N GLY A 696 0.41 -21.32 5.41
CA GLY A 696 0.94 -20.50 4.32
C GLY A 696 1.88 -21.26 3.38
N GLY A 697 2.06 -20.70 2.19
CA GLY A 697 2.81 -21.23 1.07
C GLY A 697 2.01 -21.11 -0.24
N GLY A 698 2.42 -20.20 -1.13
CA GLY A 698 1.87 -20.06 -2.49
C GLY A 698 0.59 -19.21 -2.60
N GLU A 699 -0.11 -18.94 -1.49
CA GLU A 699 -1.30 -18.08 -1.48
C GLU A 699 -0.95 -16.60 -1.72
N ASP A 700 0.24 -16.19 -1.27
CA ASP A 700 0.81 -14.86 -1.42
C ASP A 700 1.16 -14.57 -2.90
N LEU A 701 1.82 -15.53 -3.53
CA LEU A 701 2.16 -15.54 -4.95
C LEU A 701 0.90 -15.52 -5.83
N ASP A 702 -0.07 -16.41 -5.58
CA ASP A 702 -1.35 -16.45 -6.31
C ASP A 702 -2.15 -15.16 -6.13
N PHE A 703 -2.24 -14.62 -4.90
CA PHE A 703 -2.92 -13.36 -4.65
C PHE A 703 -2.26 -12.21 -5.38
N CYS A 704 -0.92 -12.08 -5.31
CA CYS A 704 -0.17 -11.02 -5.98
C CYS A 704 -0.34 -11.05 -7.50
N ILE A 705 -0.24 -12.23 -8.12
CA ILE A 705 -0.38 -12.38 -9.58
C ILE A 705 -1.80 -12.00 -10.02
N ARG A 706 -2.83 -12.43 -9.29
CA ARG A 706 -4.22 -12.03 -9.58
C ARG A 706 -4.45 -10.54 -9.34
N ALA A 707 -3.84 -9.96 -8.31
CA ALA A 707 -3.90 -8.53 -8.02
C ALA A 707 -3.21 -7.67 -9.10
N ARG A 708 -2.11 -8.15 -9.69
CA ARG A 708 -1.38 -7.49 -10.79
C ARG A 708 -2.27 -7.17 -12.00
N ARG A 709 -3.34 -7.96 -12.23
CA ARG A 709 -4.34 -7.71 -13.30
C ARG A 709 -5.20 -6.46 -13.06
N HIS A 710 -5.15 -5.87 -11.86
CA HIS A 710 -5.90 -4.67 -11.47
C HIS A 710 -5.01 -3.43 -11.20
N GLY A 711 -3.69 -3.54 -11.40
CA GLY A 711 -2.74 -2.44 -11.17
C GLY A 711 -1.33 -2.95 -10.87
N PRO A 712 -0.29 -2.10 -10.96
CA PRO A 712 1.09 -2.52 -10.75
C PRO A 712 1.36 -2.97 -9.31
N ILE A 713 2.35 -3.86 -9.16
CA ILE A 713 2.96 -4.19 -7.87
C ILE A 713 4.18 -3.28 -7.70
N LYS A 714 4.27 -2.57 -6.57
CA LYS A 714 5.37 -1.62 -6.28
C LYS A 714 6.06 -1.98 -4.97
N ALA A 715 7.38 -1.80 -4.91
CA ALA A 715 8.16 -2.00 -3.70
C ALA A 715 8.10 -0.80 -2.75
N VAL A 716 8.17 -1.09 -1.44
CA VAL A 716 8.24 -0.11 -0.36
C VAL A 716 9.37 -0.50 0.63
N PRO A 717 10.65 -0.27 0.29
CA PRO A 717 11.80 -0.65 1.14
C PRO A 717 11.84 0.02 2.52
N GLY A 718 11.10 1.12 2.70
CA GLY A 718 10.92 1.81 3.98
C GLY A 718 9.88 1.15 4.89
N ALA A 719 8.97 0.33 4.35
CA ALA A 719 7.99 -0.40 5.15
C ALA A 719 8.64 -1.69 5.65
N ARG A 720 9.33 -1.60 6.80
CA ARG A 720 10.19 -2.66 7.33
C ARG A 720 9.57 -3.40 8.51
N ALA A 721 9.80 -4.71 8.54
CA ALA A 721 9.58 -5.58 9.69
C ALA A 721 10.76 -6.55 9.84
N ASP A 722 10.90 -7.16 11.01
CA ASP A 722 11.85 -8.24 11.29
C ASP A 722 11.07 -9.53 11.62
N HIS A 723 11.47 -10.66 11.05
CA HIS A 723 10.88 -11.97 11.32
C HIS A 723 11.92 -12.85 12.05
N PRO A 724 11.59 -13.55 13.15
CA PRO A 724 12.53 -14.42 13.86
C PRO A 724 12.97 -15.63 13.02
N TRP A 725 13.99 -16.39 13.42
CA TRP A 725 14.23 -17.67 12.75
C TRP A 725 13.13 -18.68 13.12
N TRP A 726 12.53 -19.37 12.13
CA TRP A 726 11.61 -20.50 12.40
C TRP A 726 12.31 -21.53 13.29
N SER A 727 11.62 -22.03 14.32
CA SER A 727 12.21 -22.92 15.33
C SER A 727 13.56 -22.42 15.87
N ASN A 728 13.71 -21.10 16.07
CA ASN A 728 14.96 -20.45 16.50
C ASN A 728 16.20 -20.77 15.64
N GLY A 729 15.99 -21.16 14.37
CA GLY A 729 17.07 -21.51 13.43
C GLY A 729 17.57 -22.95 13.57
N GLU A 730 16.89 -23.78 14.35
CA GLU A 730 17.15 -25.21 14.49
C GLU A 730 16.58 -26.03 13.31
N VAL A 731 16.84 -27.33 13.32
CA VAL A 731 16.43 -28.29 12.26
C VAL A 731 14.92 -28.24 11.97
N GLY A 732 14.09 -27.88 12.96
CA GLY A 732 12.65 -27.66 12.80
C GLY A 732 12.28 -26.62 11.73
N ALA A 733 13.15 -25.64 11.45
CA ALA A 733 12.98 -24.65 10.39
C ALA A 733 12.77 -25.27 9.00
N ILE A 734 13.38 -26.43 8.74
CA ILE A 734 13.27 -27.15 7.47
C ILE A 734 11.81 -27.50 7.19
N ARG A 735 11.00 -27.82 8.20
CA ARG A 735 9.58 -28.15 8.02
C ARG A 735 8.79 -27.02 7.37
N HIS A 736 9.07 -25.76 7.72
CA HIS A 736 8.43 -24.60 7.09
C HIS A 736 8.86 -24.44 5.63
N ILE A 737 10.15 -24.59 5.35
CA ILE A 737 10.75 -24.50 4.01
C ILE A 737 10.19 -25.56 3.05
N LEU A 738 9.88 -26.76 3.55
CA LEU A 738 9.24 -27.83 2.79
C LEU A 738 7.73 -27.63 2.64
N GLY A 739 7.04 -27.01 3.61
CA GLY A 739 5.63 -26.64 3.49
C GLY A 739 5.38 -25.64 2.35
N TRP A 740 6.31 -24.72 2.10
CA TRP A 740 6.22 -23.80 0.94
C TRP A 740 6.33 -24.52 -0.41
N ALA A 741 7.09 -25.61 -0.48
CA ALA A 741 7.21 -26.42 -1.69
C ALA A 741 5.92 -27.20 -2.01
N GLU A 742 5.14 -27.59 -0.99
CA GLU A 742 3.77 -28.11 -1.16
C GLU A 742 2.79 -27.02 -1.62
N GLY A 743 2.93 -25.79 -1.11
CA GLY A 743 2.20 -24.63 -1.60
C GLY A 743 2.45 -24.30 -3.08
N GLU A 744 3.72 -24.31 -3.50
CA GLU A 744 4.13 -24.10 -4.90
C GLU A 744 3.59 -25.18 -5.84
N SER A 745 3.48 -26.44 -5.40
CA SER A 745 2.93 -27.53 -6.21
C SER A 745 1.46 -27.28 -6.59
N LEU A 746 0.71 -26.59 -5.72
CA LEU A 746 -0.66 -26.14 -5.98
C LEU A 746 -0.71 -24.94 -6.94
N CYS A 747 0.29 -24.05 -6.89
CA CYS A 747 0.43 -22.97 -7.88
C CYS A 747 0.64 -23.53 -9.30
N VAL A 748 1.44 -24.60 -9.43
CA VAL A 748 1.68 -25.29 -10.72
C VAL A 748 0.40 -25.88 -11.30
N GLY A 749 -0.49 -26.42 -10.45
CA GLY A 749 -1.80 -26.94 -10.87
C GLY A 749 -2.89 -25.88 -11.11
N SER A 750 -2.63 -24.61 -10.80
CA SER A 750 -3.65 -23.55 -10.88
C SER A 750 -3.87 -23.09 -12.32
N SER A 751 -5.10 -23.25 -12.82
CA SER A 751 -5.52 -22.73 -14.14
C SER A 751 -5.34 -21.21 -14.25
N LEU A 752 -5.42 -20.48 -13.13
CA LEU A 752 -5.26 -19.03 -13.07
C LEU A 752 -3.81 -18.56 -13.25
N LEU A 753 -2.83 -19.46 -13.06
CA LEU A 753 -1.39 -19.17 -13.07
C LEU A 753 -0.64 -19.88 -14.22
N ARG A 754 -1.37 -20.48 -15.18
CA ARG A 754 -0.80 -21.30 -16.27
C ARG A 754 0.19 -20.54 -17.17
N GLU A 755 0.09 -19.22 -17.24
CA GLU A 755 1.05 -18.34 -17.95
C GLU A 755 2.42 -18.22 -17.24
N HIS A 756 2.53 -18.69 -16.01
CA HIS A 756 3.75 -18.64 -15.17
C HIS A 756 4.28 -20.04 -14.81
N VAL A 757 3.85 -21.09 -15.52
CA VAL A 757 4.43 -22.43 -15.38
C VAL A 757 5.18 -22.83 -16.65
N PHE A 758 6.26 -23.59 -16.47
CA PHE A 758 7.03 -24.12 -17.59
C PHE A 758 7.47 -25.56 -17.33
N TRP A 759 7.47 -26.35 -18.40
CA TRP A 759 7.94 -27.73 -18.37
C TRP A 759 9.47 -27.81 -18.44
N THR A 760 10.03 -28.81 -17.75
CA THR A 760 11.46 -29.16 -17.73
C THR A 760 11.62 -30.68 -17.90
N LEU A 761 12.83 -31.18 -18.17
CA LEU A 761 13.13 -32.60 -18.00
C LEU A 761 13.31 -32.94 -16.50
N PRO A 762 13.07 -34.20 -16.08
CA PRO A 762 13.24 -34.63 -14.69
C PRO A 762 14.61 -34.23 -14.13
N ASN A 763 14.64 -33.71 -12.90
CA ASN A 763 15.89 -33.48 -12.18
C ASN A 763 16.40 -34.79 -11.54
N GLY A 764 17.61 -34.76 -10.98
CA GLY A 764 18.21 -35.95 -10.36
C GLY A 764 17.39 -36.51 -9.20
N VAL A 765 16.70 -35.67 -8.44
CA VAL A 765 15.84 -36.07 -7.32
C VAL A 765 14.61 -36.84 -7.81
N GLU A 766 13.89 -36.31 -8.80
CA GLU A 766 12.75 -36.98 -9.45
C GLU A 766 13.19 -38.31 -10.06
N LEU A 767 14.35 -38.35 -10.73
CA LEU A 767 14.91 -39.57 -11.30
C LEU A 767 15.27 -40.61 -10.23
N CYS A 768 15.88 -40.21 -9.11
CA CYS A 768 16.17 -41.12 -8.00
C CYS A 768 14.89 -41.72 -7.40
N LEU A 769 13.82 -40.94 -7.27
CA LEU A 769 12.53 -41.42 -6.76
C LEU A 769 11.83 -42.37 -7.74
N VAL A 770 11.95 -42.14 -9.06
CA VAL A 770 11.48 -43.07 -10.09
C VAL A 770 12.30 -44.37 -10.08
N LEU A 771 13.63 -44.29 -10.03
CA LEU A 771 14.50 -45.46 -9.90
C LEU A 771 14.18 -46.27 -8.63
N PHE A 772 13.93 -45.60 -7.51
CA PHE A 772 13.51 -46.23 -6.26
C PHE A 772 12.19 -46.98 -6.41
N ALA A 773 11.18 -46.39 -7.05
CA ALA A 773 9.91 -47.07 -7.32
C ALA A 773 10.08 -48.30 -8.25
N LEU A 774 10.93 -48.20 -9.28
CA LEU A 774 11.20 -49.29 -10.22
C LEU A 774 11.87 -50.50 -9.54
N MET A 775 12.66 -50.32 -8.48
CA MET A 775 13.25 -51.44 -7.72
C MET A 775 12.20 -52.38 -7.12
N PHE A 776 10.98 -51.89 -6.82
CA PHE A 776 9.90 -52.72 -6.28
C PHE A 776 9.04 -53.39 -7.37
N VAL A 777 9.18 -52.97 -8.63
CA VAL A 777 8.45 -53.54 -9.78
C VAL A 777 9.33 -54.54 -10.55
N ALA A 778 10.65 -54.34 -10.59
CA ALA A 778 11.62 -55.17 -11.29
C ALA A 778 12.01 -56.46 -10.52
N VAL A 779 11.02 -57.29 -10.19
CA VAL A 779 11.19 -58.50 -9.35
C VAL A 779 12.17 -59.58 -9.90
N PRO A 780 12.35 -59.82 -11.22
CA PRO A 780 13.23 -60.91 -11.68
C PRO A 780 14.72 -60.53 -11.85
N GLY A 781 15.15 -59.32 -11.48
CA GLY A 781 16.51 -58.81 -11.80
C GLY A 781 17.65 -59.23 -10.85
N GLY A 782 17.36 -59.84 -9.70
CA GLY A 782 18.36 -60.27 -8.72
C GLY A 782 19.11 -59.13 -7.99
N VAL A 783 19.88 -59.48 -6.96
CA VAL A 783 20.54 -58.55 -6.02
C VAL A 783 21.47 -57.53 -6.73
N TYR A 784 22.14 -57.93 -7.80
CA TYR A 784 23.04 -57.05 -8.57
C TYR A 784 22.32 -55.85 -9.19
N SER A 785 21.10 -56.03 -9.70
CA SER A 785 20.30 -54.92 -10.26
C SER A 785 19.93 -53.87 -9.20
N MET A 786 19.65 -54.30 -7.97
CA MET A 786 19.39 -53.39 -6.84
C MET A 786 20.66 -52.65 -6.44
N GLN A 787 21.82 -53.31 -6.41
CA GLN A 787 23.10 -52.68 -6.11
C GLN A 787 23.45 -51.60 -7.15
N SER A 788 23.35 -51.90 -8.44
CA SER A 788 23.58 -50.91 -9.50
C SER A 788 22.61 -49.73 -9.42
N ALA A 789 21.32 -49.97 -9.13
CA ALA A 789 20.34 -48.90 -8.96
C ALA A 789 20.66 -47.98 -7.76
N VAL A 790 21.09 -48.54 -6.62
CA VAL A 790 21.52 -47.75 -5.45
C VAL A 790 22.80 -46.97 -5.74
N CYS A 791 23.81 -47.60 -6.36
CA CYS A 791 25.02 -46.91 -6.80
C CYS A 791 24.72 -45.74 -7.74
N MET A 792 23.81 -45.92 -8.69
CA MET A 792 23.43 -44.86 -9.63
C MET A 792 22.68 -43.72 -8.94
N GLN A 793 21.80 -44.00 -7.96
CA GLN A 793 21.17 -42.96 -7.13
C GLN A 793 22.21 -42.15 -6.34
N VAL A 794 23.23 -42.80 -5.77
CA VAL A 794 24.34 -42.12 -5.08
C VAL A 794 25.12 -41.21 -6.03
N ILE A 795 25.44 -41.70 -7.25
CA ILE A 795 26.12 -40.90 -8.28
C ILE A 795 25.28 -39.66 -8.65
N ILE A 796 23.98 -39.82 -8.92
CA ILE A 796 23.08 -38.70 -9.24
C ILE A 796 23.05 -37.67 -8.10
N LEU A 797 22.91 -38.10 -6.84
CA LEU A 797 22.86 -37.21 -5.68
C LEU A 797 24.19 -36.47 -5.44
N LEU A 798 25.33 -37.12 -5.69
CA LEU A 798 26.65 -36.47 -5.66
C LEU A 798 26.77 -35.42 -6.77
N MET A 799 26.33 -35.71 -7.99
CA MET A 799 26.33 -34.76 -9.10
C MET A 799 25.41 -33.57 -8.86
N GLU A 800 24.20 -33.78 -8.32
CA GLU A 800 23.30 -32.69 -7.93
C GLU A 800 23.92 -31.85 -6.80
N THR A 801 24.53 -32.48 -5.79
CA THR A 801 25.23 -31.77 -4.71
C THR A 801 26.36 -30.88 -5.26
N LEU A 802 27.16 -31.38 -6.22
CA LEU A 802 28.21 -30.60 -6.88
C LEU A 802 27.64 -29.47 -7.76
N TRP A 803 26.56 -29.73 -8.48
CA TRP A 803 25.91 -28.77 -9.38
C TRP A 803 25.29 -27.59 -8.62
N HIS A 804 24.42 -27.89 -7.65
CA HIS A 804 23.83 -26.89 -6.76
C HIS A 804 24.93 -26.21 -5.94
N GLY A 805 25.91 -26.96 -5.43
CA GLY A 805 27.01 -26.40 -4.66
C GLY A 805 27.87 -25.40 -5.45
N ASN A 806 28.19 -25.69 -6.72
CA ASN A 806 28.89 -24.75 -7.59
C ASN A 806 28.10 -23.45 -7.81
N ARG A 807 26.77 -23.56 -7.92
CA ARG A 807 25.86 -22.39 -8.02
C ARG A 807 25.87 -21.55 -6.74
N LEU A 808 26.10 -22.13 -5.56
CA LEU A 808 26.14 -21.44 -4.27
C LEU A 808 27.48 -20.79 -3.92
N ARG A 809 28.60 -21.23 -4.52
CA ARG A 809 29.98 -20.74 -4.22
C ARG A 809 30.13 -19.22 -4.16
N HIS A 810 29.48 -18.48 -5.06
CA HIS A 810 29.58 -17.02 -5.09
C HIS A 810 28.76 -16.33 -4.00
N ARG A 811 27.68 -16.97 -3.52
CA ARG A 811 26.78 -16.42 -2.50
C ARG A 811 27.35 -16.59 -1.09
N VAL A 812 27.93 -17.76 -0.79
CA VAL A 812 28.46 -18.07 0.55
C VAL A 812 29.52 -17.06 1.02
N LYS A 813 30.36 -16.54 0.11
CA LYS A 813 31.34 -15.48 0.41
C LYS A 813 30.71 -14.17 0.93
N GLY A 814 29.45 -13.89 0.55
CA GLY A 814 28.69 -12.74 1.04
C GLY A 814 27.89 -13.02 2.32
N VAL A 815 27.68 -14.29 2.68
CA VAL A 815 26.92 -14.71 3.87
C VAL A 815 27.81 -14.77 5.12
N MET A 816 29.06 -15.22 4.98
CA MET A 816 29.98 -15.37 6.11
C MET A 816 31.46 -15.20 5.75
N LYS A 817 32.23 -14.62 6.68
CA LYS A 817 33.70 -14.68 6.69
C LYS A 817 34.14 -15.89 7.52
N ALA A 818 34.16 -17.07 6.88
CA ALA A 818 34.50 -18.34 7.53
C ALA A 818 35.64 -19.09 6.80
N THR A 819 36.18 -20.13 7.43
CA THR A 819 37.21 -21.01 6.82
C THR A 819 36.67 -21.72 5.57
N PHE A 820 37.56 -22.14 4.68
CA PHE A 820 37.19 -22.87 3.45
C PHE A 820 36.35 -24.13 3.74
N LEU A 821 36.68 -24.86 4.82
CA LEU A 821 35.92 -26.03 5.26
C LEU A 821 34.47 -25.67 5.64
N MET A 822 34.28 -24.63 6.47
CA MET A 822 32.94 -24.18 6.86
C MET A 822 32.13 -23.66 5.67
N GLN A 823 32.76 -22.94 4.75
CA GLN A 823 32.13 -22.55 3.48
C GLN A 823 31.69 -23.79 2.69
N GLY A 824 32.52 -24.84 2.62
CA GLY A 824 32.18 -26.13 2.02
C GLY A 824 30.96 -26.79 2.67
N CYS A 825 30.90 -26.83 4.00
CA CYS A 825 29.75 -27.37 4.73
C CYS A 825 28.46 -26.60 4.45
N VAL A 826 28.51 -25.25 4.39
CA VAL A 826 27.35 -24.41 4.02
C VAL A 826 26.91 -24.68 2.58
N ILE A 827 27.86 -24.83 1.65
CA ILE A 827 27.58 -25.15 0.24
C ILE A 827 26.86 -26.50 0.12
N VAL A 828 27.34 -27.54 0.80
CA VAL A 828 26.71 -28.88 0.79
C VAL A 828 25.33 -28.83 1.44
N CYS A 829 25.20 -28.24 2.63
CA CYS A 829 23.91 -28.11 3.32
C CYS A 829 22.90 -27.33 2.47
N GLY A 830 23.31 -26.24 1.83
CA GLY A 830 22.46 -25.44 0.95
C GLY A 830 22.01 -26.19 -0.31
N ALA A 831 22.87 -27.02 -0.90
CA ALA A 831 22.52 -27.90 -2.00
C ALA A 831 21.47 -28.95 -1.59
N TRP A 832 21.64 -29.57 -0.43
CA TRP A 832 20.68 -30.53 0.12
C TRP A 832 19.33 -29.89 0.45
N LEU A 833 19.29 -28.67 0.98
CA LEU A 833 18.03 -27.93 1.18
C LEU A 833 17.25 -27.72 -0.12
N ILE A 834 17.95 -27.40 -1.23
CA ILE A 834 17.31 -27.23 -2.54
C ILE A 834 16.75 -28.58 -3.03
N MET A 835 17.54 -29.66 -2.95
CA MET A 835 17.10 -31.00 -3.32
C MET A 835 15.90 -31.46 -2.48
N MET A 836 15.88 -31.19 -1.17
CA MET A 836 14.74 -31.50 -0.30
C MET A 836 13.47 -30.75 -0.71
N GLN A 837 13.56 -29.48 -1.12
CA GLN A 837 12.41 -28.76 -1.69
C GLN A 837 11.94 -29.38 -3.02
N GLU A 838 12.84 -29.86 -3.88
CA GLU A 838 12.47 -30.59 -5.09
C GLU A 838 11.77 -31.93 -4.77
N SER A 839 12.25 -32.68 -3.77
CA SER A 839 11.56 -33.88 -3.25
C SER A 839 10.16 -33.54 -2.74
N ALA A 840 10.02 -32.46 -1.98
CA ALA A 840 8.74 -32.05 -1.41
C ALA A 840 7.70 -31.69 -2.49
N ARG A 841 8.10 -30.96 -3.55
CA ARG A 841 7.23 -30.68 -4.72
C ARG A 841 6.75 -31.98 -5.39
N PHE A 842 7.68 -32.90 -5.66
CA PHE A 842 7.37 -34.18 -6.30
C PHE A 842 6.38 -35.00 -5.46
N ILE A 843 6.67 -35.18 -4.17
CA ILE A 843 5.81 -35.90 -3.22
C ILE A 843 4.44 -35.22 -3.08
N ALA A 844 4.38 -33.88 -3.08
CA ALA A 844 3.12 -33.14 -3.05
C ALA A 844 2.27 -33.40 -4.30
N HIS A 845 2.85 -33.36 -5.50
CA HIS A 845 2.15 -33.73 -6.74
C HIS A 845 1.62 -35.17 -6.70
N LEU A 846 2.39 -36.13 -6.20
CA LEU A 846 1.94 -37.52 -6.05
C LEU A 846 0.77 -37.64 -5.07
N ARG A 847 0.87 -37.02 -3.89
CA ARG A 847 -0.21 -37.01 -2.87
C ARG A 847 -1.49 -36.34 -3.35
N GLN A 848 -1.36 -35.33 -4.22
CA GLN A 848 -2.48 -34.61 -4.84
C GLN A 848 -3.10 -35.38 -6.02
N GLY A 849 -2.54 -36.53 -6.43
CA GLY A 849 -2.95 -37.25 -7.65
C GLY A 849 -2.63 -36.50 -8.94
N ALA A 850 -1.78 -35.47 -8.88
CA ALA A 850 -1.53 -34.52 -9.95
C ALA A 850 -0.37 -34.96 -10.87
N TRP A 851 -0.41 -36.20 -11.36
CA TRP A 851 0.66 -36.83 -12.15
C TRP A 851 1.04 -36.03 -13.41
N SER A 852 0.08 -35.33 -14.03
CA SER A 852 0.31 -34.43 -15.18
C SER A 852 1.20 -33.23 -14.86
N ASN A 853 1.35 -32.88 -13.59
CA ASN A 853 2.09 -31.71 -13.12
C ASN A 853 3.56 -32.04 -12.78
N LEU A 854 3.93 -33.33 -12.85
CA LEU A 854 5.33 -33.74 -12.75
C LEU A 854 6.18 -33.05 -13.84
N CYS A 855 7.42 -32.73 -13.51
CA CYS A 855 8.37 -32.00 -14.37
C CYS A 855 7.96 -30.55 -14.76
N TRP A 856 6.76 -30.08 -14.41
CA TRP A 856 6.40 -28.67 -14.46
C TRP A 856 7.01 -27.92 -13.27
N ARG A 857 7.30 -26.63 -13.48
CA ARG A 857 7.95 -25.73 -12.53
C ARG A 857 7.32 -24.35 -12.59
N PHE A 858 7.35 -23.63 -11.47
CA PHE A 858 6.84 -22.27 -11.39
C PHE A 858 7.91 -21.22 -11.78
N ASP A 859 7.55 -20.23 -12.59
CA ASP A 859 8.37 -19.04 -12.84
C ASP A 859 8.14 -18.00 -11.74
N TRP A 860 8.97 -18.08 -10.70
CA TRP A 860 9.04 -17.14 -9.59
C TRP A 860 9.28 -15.67 -9.98
N HIS A 861 9.69 -15.41 -11.22
CA HIS A 861 9.84 -14.05 -11.75
C HIS A 861 8.62 -13.57 -12.56
N CYS A 862 7.59 -14.39 -12.76
CA CYS A 862 6.32 -14.05 -13.42
C CYS A 862 6.53 -13.27 -14.73
N GLY A 863 7.38 -13.80 -15.61
CA GLY A 863 7.76 -13.23 -16.90
C GLY A 863 8.84 -12.12 -16.85
N GLN A 864 9.19 -11.59 -15.67
CA GLN A 864 10.18 -10.50 -15.54
C GLN A 864 11.65 -10.92 -15.80
N ALA A 865 11.92 -12.21 -16.02
CA ALA A 865 13.27 -12.72 -16.26
C ALA A 865 13.28 -13.85 -17.30
N PRO A 866 12.93 -13.58 -18.58
CA PRO A 866 12.74 -14.64 -19.59
C PRO A 866 14.01 -15.48 -19.83
N ARG A 867 15.20 -14.87 -19.72
CA ARG A 867 16.50 -15.58 -19.77
C ARG A 867 16.67 -16.63 -18.67
N TRP A 868 16.03 -16.45 -17.51
CA TRP A 868 16.08 -17.42 -16.40
C TRP A 868 15.33 -18.70 -16.75
N VAL A 869 14.11 -18.60 -17.31
CA VAL A 869 13.31 -19.77 -17.72
C VAL A 869 14.06 -20.60 -18.78
N ALA A 870 14.61 -19.93 -19.81
CA ALA A 870 15.41 -20.59 -20.84
C ALA A 870 16.65 -21.30 -20.26
N LYS A 871 17.39 -20.62 -19.37
CA LYS A 871 18.56 -21.19 -18.69
C LYS A 871 18.20 -22.37 -17.77
N SER A 872 17.07 -22.31 -17.07
CA SER A 872 16.56 -23.42 -16.25
C SER A 872 16.21 -24.63 -17.11
N LYS A 873 15.47 -24.46 -18.21
CA LYS A 873 15.17 -25.56 -19.15
C LYS A 873 16.43 -26.22 -19.70
N CYS A 874 17.39 -25.43 -20.18
CA CYS A 874 18.68 -25.92 -20.67
C CYS A 874 19.46 -26.69 -19.59
N ALA A 875 19.57 -26.13 -18.37
CA ALA A 875 20.24 -26.79 -17.25
C ALA A 875 19.59 -28.13 -16.85
N HIS A 876 18.26 -28.22 -16.84
CA HIS A 876 17.55 -29.48 -16.61
C HIS A 876 17.83 -30.51 -17.71
N ALA A 877 17.80 -30.10 -18.98
CA ALA A 877 18.08 -30.99 -20.10
C ALA A 877 19.51 -31.54 -20.06
N CYS A 878 20.53 -30.68 -19.84
CA CYS A 878 21.91 -31.12 -19.71
C CYS A 878 22.10 -32.13 -18.57
N ARG A 879 21.51 -31.88 -17.39
CA ARG A 879 21.54 -32.82 -16.26
C ARG A 879 20.89 -34.15 -16.61
N PHE A 880 19.67 -34.12 -17.13
CA PHE A 880 18.91 -35.32 -17.49
C PHE A 880 19.65 -36.22 -18.51
N PHE A 881 20.16 -35.66 -19.61
CA PHE A 881 20.92 -36.44 -20.59
C PHE A 881 22.23 -36.99 -20.02
N THR A 882 22.90 -36.26 -19.11
CA THR A 882 24.10 -36.76 -18.42
C THR A 882 23.75 -37.97 -17.55
N TYR A 883 22.66 -37.91 -16.77
CA TYR A 883 22.22 -39.05 -15.96
C TYR A 883 21.76 -40.22 -16.82
N LEU A 884 21.08 -39.98 -17.95
CA LEU A 884 20.68 -41.03 -18.88
C LEU A 884 21.88 -41.79 -19.45
N VAL A 885 22.92 -41.09 -19.89
CA VAL A 885 24.17 -41.70 -20.38
C VAL A 885 24.82 -42.54 -19.27
N LEU A 886 24.92 -42.01 -18.05
CA LEU A 886 25.47 -42.75 -16.91
C LEU A 886 24.65 -44.01 -16.58
N CYS A 887 23.32 -43.92 -16.57
CA CYS A 887 22.45 -45.09 -16.35
C CYS A 887 22.71 -46.18 -17.41
N MET A 888 22.82 -45.80 -18.69
CA MET A 888 23.13 -46.73 -19.77
C MET A 888 24.51 -47.37 -19.59
N CYS A 889 25.53 -46.61 -19.18
CA CYS A 889 26.86 -47.12 -18.87
C CYS A 889 26.95 -48.01 -17.61
N THR A 890 25.91 -48.03 -16.76
CA THR A 890 25.81 -48.94 -15.59
C THR A 890 24.91 -50.15 -15.82
N LEU A 891 24.25 -50.23 -16.98
CA LEU A 891 23.39 -51.33 -17.41
C LEU A 891 24.02 -52.19 -18.52
N LEU A 892 25.11 -51.69 -19.12
CA LEU A 892 26.05 -52.40 -19.98
C LEU A 892 27.23 -52.94 -19.14
#